data_AF-A0A2V6T3H5-F1
#
_entry.id   AF-A0A2V6T3H5-F1
#
_cell.length_a   1.000
_cell.length_b   1.000
_cell.length_c   1.000
_cell.angle_alpha   90.00
_cell.angle_beta   90.00
_cell.angle_gamma   90.00
#
_symmetry.space_group_name_H-M   'P 1'
#
loop_
_entity.id
_entity.type
_entity.pdbx_description
1 polymer ?
#
loop_
_entity_poly.entity_id
_entity_poly.type
_entity_poly.pdbx_seq_one_letter_code
_entity_poly.pdbx_strand_id
1 'polypeptide(L)'
;MSPWGTRTRRCTSRCSGRITGRRRTSKPRTATPAITAGTWGPACSRCTTTTGSIGARSRRWSPSSMSSAAISGSLRKVWATTAPPWRTCGGRSSIRTSPSDPRAAPAPSHRVEEGDPGENGPTHDLGRRQGLLEGRERPWRPDLDESWPRQPEPSRHRQGRLVGARAHQRSGGEARGQEELGDHARLEHGQRVRGVRTLDPILLGSLRPLLASVEEAADGPVWLTGGVVRDALLGRPVHDLDLVLPRGSGDVARRLADRLGGAFVPIGAAHGVARVVLPGSPGTVVDLADFRGPTLEADLAGRDVTVDALAVRVAALCEGPAPVLDPTGGLGDLAARRLRACGPSAFTDDPIRVLRLVRLAHELDFTVEGGTERQARAASPRLVAAPAERVRDEVTRLLRLPRTAPALRVADRWGVVDVLFPEAMAMRQATQSPPHCFTVWEHSLRAVDAIDALLGDLGLLAPHASRVAGRLAEPLGSGLTRHEVLKLAVLLHDVAKPETRSVDPDGRVRFTGHDRLGAERAATVAVRLRWPLRATAVLERLVRQHLRPMHLALLPAISSRARYRFFRDLGDEVPALVCLTIADAAGTDGRPPDRVYTGPTRILLDSLLAGEVEAARAAAAPALVRGEDVMAAFRLPPGPEVGRLLRAAREAQALGHCRTPEEALEWLARWRETAGGSAAAASAPAERLPTPGADAETRDSPAC
;
A
#
# COMPACT_ATOMS: atom_id res chain seq x y z
N MET A 1 36.63 -76.84 -0.11
CA MET A 1 36.09 -77.77 -1.13
C MET A 1 34.73 -77.24 -1.61
N SER A 2 34.35 -77.52 -2.85
CA SER A 2 33.06 -77.11 -3.49
C SER A 2 31.93 -78.10 -3.15
N PRO A 3 30.72 -78.09 -3.77
CA PRO A 3 30.03 -77.14 -4.69
C PRO A 3 28.63 -76.69 -4.14
N TRP A 4 27.72 -75.94 -4.79
CA TRP A 4 27.10 -76.01 -6.14
C TRP A 4 26.31 -74.72 -6.52
N GLY A 5 26.14 -74.44 -7.82
CA GLY A 5 25.07 -73.61 -8.42
C GLY A 5 25.11 -72.07 -8.21
N THR A 6 24.69 -71.20 -9.13
CA THR A 6 24.31 -71.35 -10.55
C THR A 6 24.74 -70.11 -11.37
N ARG A 7 24.86 -70.28 -12.70
CA ARG A 7 25.23 -69.24 -13.70
C ARG A 7 23.98 -68.40 -14.08
N THR A 8 24.00 -67.24 -14.77
CA THR A 8 24.90 -66.77 -15.86
C THR A 8 25.05 -65.22 -15.95
N ARG A 9 26.30 -64.76 -16.13
CA ARG A 9 26.86 -63.82 -17.17
C ARG A 9 25.95 -62.69 -17.71
N ARG A 10 26.31 -61.39 -17.77
CA ARG A 10 27.56 -60.60 -18.04
C ARG A 10 28.24 -60.79 -19.41
N CYS A 11 28.44 -59.68 -20.13
CA CYS A 11 29.59 -59.38 -21.00
C CYS A 11 29.79 -57.85 -21.07
N THR A 12 30.95 -57.31 -21.53
CA THR A 12 31.33 -55.88 -21.28
C THR A 12 32.33 -55.23 -22.26
N SER A 13 31.94 -54.14 -22.95
CA SER A 13 32.84 -53.20 -23.69
C SER A 13 32.10 -51.87 -23.99
N ARG A 14 32.66 -50.64 -24.10
CA ARG A 14 33.95 -50.07 -24.62
C ARG A 14 34.10 -50.14 -26.16
N CYS A 15 34.60 -49.12 -26.88
CA CYS A 15 35.15 -47.80 -26.50
C CYS A 15 35.13 -46.78 -27.68
N SER A 16 35.47 -45.49 -27.41
CA SER A 16 35.94 -44.42 -28.35
C SER A 16 35.04 -43.97 -29.53
N GLY A 17 35.09 -42.69 -29.99
CA GLY A 17 35.70 -41.50 -29.39
C GLY A 17 35.80 -40.25 -30.31
N ARG A 18 35.47 -39.05 -29.74
CA ARG A 18 36.03 -37.68 -29.95
C ARG A 18 36.12 -37.05 -31.39
N ILE A 19 35.82 -35.73 -31.47
CA ILE A 19 36.43 -34.62 -32.30
C ILE A 19 35.44 -33.77 -33.16
N THR A 20 35.36 -32.45 -32.87
CA THR A 20 34.77 -31.31 -33.66
C THR A 20 33.28 -31.35 -34.07
N GLY A 21 32.62 -30.25 -34.49
CA GLY A 21 33.02 -28.82 -34.49
C GLY A 21 31.98 -27.83 -35.08
N ARG A 22 32.12 -26.54 -34.72
CA ARG A 22 31.42 -25.29 -35.14
C ARG A 22 30.34 -25.29 -36.26
N ARG A 23 29.16 -24.73 -35.91
CA ARG A 23 28.29 -23.77 -36.64
C ARG A 23 28.47 -23.58 -38.18
N ARG A 24 27.37 -23.71 -38.95
CA ARG A 24 26.88 -22.65 -39.87
C ARG A 24 25.43 -22.84 -40.40
N THR A 25 24.63 -21.77 -40.29
CA THR A 25 23.56 -21.27 -41.19
C THR A 25 22.72 -22.20 -42.10
N SER A 26 21.39 -22.18 -41.93
CA SER A 26 20.41 -21.82 -42.99
C SER A 26 18.95 -21.62 -42.49
N LYS A 27 18.15 -20.89 -43.26
CA LYS A 27 16.66 -20.85 -43.31
C LYS A 27 16.23 -21.77 -44.50
N PRO A 28 14.94 -22.19 -44.74
CA PRO A 28 13.70 -21.42 -44.51
C PRO A 28 12.35 -22.19 -44.28
N ARG A 29 11.25 -21.38 -44.21
CA ARG A 29 9.89 -21.60 -44.78
C ARG A 29 8.91 -22.67 -44.25
N THR A 30 7.75 -22.16 -43.79
CA THR A 30 6.34 -22.57 -44.07
C THR A 30 5.87 -24.03 -43.97
N ALA A 31 4.83 -24.27 -43.17
CA ALA A 31 3.51 -24.73 -43.64
C ALA A 31 2.41 -24.53 -42.56
N THR A 32 1.15 -24.34 -42.99
CA THR A 32 -0.05 -24.36 -42.13
C THR A 32 -0.90 -25.58 -42.50
N PRO A 33 -1.49 -26.31 -41.54
CA PRO A 33 -2.55 -27.27 -41.84
C PRO A 33 -3.95 -26.68 -41.56
N ALA A 34 -4.90 -26.94 -42.45
CA ALA A 34 -6.33 -26.80 -42.20
C ALA A 34 -7.00 -28.11 -42.65
N ILE A 35 -7.92 -28.65 -41.83
CA ILE A 35 -8.68 -29.87 -42.12
C ILE A 35 -10.16 -29.64 -41.78
N THR A 36 -11.03 -30.28 -42.54
CA THR A 36 -12.46 -29.96 -42.71
C THR A 36 -13.40 -30.76 -41.80
N ALA A 37 -14.69 -30.38 -41.81
CA ALA A 37 -15.76 -30.99 -41.03
C ALA A 37 -16.38 -32.24 -41.69
N GLY A 38 -17.16 -33.00 -40.90
CA GLY A 38 -18.02 -34.11 -41.37
C GLY A 38 -19.25 -34.29 -40.47
N THR A 39 -20.41 -34.58 -41.08
CA THR A 39 -21.75 -34.60 -40.45
C THR A 39 -22.40 -35.98 -40.50
N TRP A 40 -23.07 -36.43 -39.43
CA TRP A 40 -23.94 -37.63 -39.44
C TRP A 40 -25.13 -37.56 -38.45
N GLY A 41 -26.19 -38.32 -38.78
CA GLY A 41 -27.46 -38.59 -38.07
C GLY A 41 -28.43 -39.29 -39.06
N PRO A 42 -29.72 -39.59 -38.76
CA PRO A 42 -30.46 -39.60 -37.47
C PRO A 42 -31.32 -40.88 -37.20
N ALA A 43 -31.92 -41.03 -36.00
CA ALA A 43 -33.09 -41.91 -35.66
C ALA A 43 -33.62 -41.50 -34.25
N CYS A 44 -34.93 -41.29 -33.96
CA CYS A 44 -36.12 -42.18 -33.85
C CYS A 44 -36.12 -43.15 -32.63
N SER A 45 -37.21 -43.34 -31.85
CA SER A 45 -38.52 -42.62 -31.79
C SER A 45 -39.44 -43.01 -30.59
N ARG A 46 -40.17 -42.01 -30.04
CA ARG A 46 -41.53 -42.05 -29.40
C ARG A 46 -41.86 -42.97 -28.20
N CYS A 47 -42.27 -42.34 -27.09
CA CYS A 47 -43.61 -42.43 -26.43
C CYS A 47 -43.62 -41.55 -25.14
N THR A 48 -44.72 -41.02 -24.56
CA THR A 48 -46.16 -40.97 -24.92
C THR A 48 -46.77 -39.63 -24.42
N THR A 49 -48.10 -39.43 -24.51
CA THR A 49 -48.89 -38.36 -23.84
C THR A 49 -49.74 -38.94 -22.69
N THR A 50 -50.46 -38.21 -21.82
CA THR A 50 -50.79 -36.76 -21.75
C THR A 50 -50.59 -36.28 -20.28
N THR A 51 -51.29 -35.37 -19.56
CA THR A 51 -52.53 -34.57 -19.71
C THR A 51 -52.46 -33.33 -18.77
N GLY A 52 -53.20 -32.25 -19.04
CA GLY A 52 -53.55 -31.22 -18.03
C GLY A 52 -53.09 -29.78 -18.31
N SER A 53 -54.01 -28.90 -18.70
CA SER A 53 -53.71 -27.50 -19.05
C SER A 53 -54.65 -26.50 -18.35
N ILE A 54 -54.11 -25.65 -17.47
CA ILE A 54 -54.71 -24.36 -17.07
C ILE A 54 -53.57 -23.33 -17.03
N GLY A 55 -53.75 -22.17 -17.66
CA GLY A 55 -52.67 -21.20 -17.91
C GLY A 55 -52.78 -19.89 -17.14
N ALA A 56 -51.63 -19.22 -16.94
CA ALA A 56 -51.55 -17.90 -16.32
C ALA A 56 -50.66 -16.93 -17.14
N ARG A 57 -51.34 -16.05 -17.90
CA ARG A 57 -50.91 -14.77 -18.51
C ARG A 57 -49.41 -14.42 -18.50
N SER A 58 -48.82 -14.37 -19.69
CA SER A 58 -47.53 -13.72 -19.91
C SER A 58 -47.62 -12.18 -19.84
N ARG A 59 -46.53 -11.53 -19.42
CA ARG A 59 -46.24 -10.12 -19.73
C ARG A 59 -44.76 -10.00 -20.10
N ARG A 60 -44.48 -9.75 -21.38
CA ARG A 60 -43.15 -9.25 -21.80
C ARG A 60 -42.99 -7.82 -21.29
N TRP A 61 -41.79 -7.46 -20.85
CA TRP A 61 -41.37 -6.06 -20.72
C TRP A 61 -40.45 -5.72 -21.87
N SER A 62 -40.78 -4.66 -22.62
CA SER A 62 -39.87 -4.00 -23.56
C SER A 62 -39.27 -2.77 -22.86
N PRO A 63 -37.97 -2.46 -23.05
CA PRO A 63 -37.36 -1.28 -22.46
C PRO A 63 -37.72 -0.02 -23.25
N SER A 64 -38.43 0.92 -22.60
CA SER A 64 -38.74 2.24 -23.18
C SER A 64 -38.11 3.36 -22.35
N SER A 65 -37.18 4.09 -22.97
CA SER A 65 -36.78 5.48 -22.70
C SER A 65 -37.13 6.08 -21.33
N MET A 66 -36.15 6.16 -20.42
CA MET A 66 -36.09 7.23 -19.42
C MET A 66 -35.18 8.36 -19.91
N SER A 67 -35.60 9.61 -19.72
CA SER A 67 -34.92 10.78 -20.28
C SER A 67 -33.69 11.20 -19.46
N SER A 68 -32.57 11.48 -20.15
CA SER A 68 -31.27 11.83 -19.55
C SER A 68 -31.27 13.08 -18.67
N ALA A 69 -32.30 13.93 -18.76
CA ALA A 69 -32.37 15.20 -18.01
C ALA A 69 -32.36 15.00 -16.47
N ALA A 70 -32.99 13.94 -15.96
CA ALA A 70 -33.16 13.74 -14.51
C ALA A 70 -31.85 13.40 -13.77
N ILE A 71 -30.87 12.80 -14.45
CA ILE A 71 -29.62 12.32 -13.83
C ILE A 71 -28.66 13.49 -13.55
N SER A 72 -28.59 14.45 -14.47
CA SER A 72 -27.70 15.63 -14.42
C SER A 72 -27.89 16.49 -13.15
N GLY A 73 -29.15 16.66 -12.72
CA GLY A 73 -29.49 17.51 -11.56
C GLY A 73 -29.08 16.95 -10.19
N SER A 74 -28.87 15.64 -10.07
CA SER A 74 -28.55 14.98 -8.79
C SER A 74 -27.04 14.88 -8.55
N LEU A 75 -26.27 14.51 -9.58
CA LEU A 75 -24.80 14.45 -9.53
C LEU A 75 -24.17 15.77 -9.07
N ARG A 76 -24.72 16.90 -9.53
CA ARG A 76 -24.26 18.24 -9.11
C ARG A 76 -24.43 18.49 -7.61
N LYS A 77 -25.41 17.91 -6.92
CA LYS A 77 -25.63 18.22 -5.50
C LYS A 77 -24.58 17.60 -4.61
N VAL A 78 -24.28 16.30 -4.79
CA VAL A 78 -23.28 15.56 -4.00
C VAL A 78 -21.89 16.22 -4.01
N TRP A 79 -21.56 16.96 -5.08
CA TRP A 79 -20.27 17.66 -5.24
C TRP A 79 -20.36 19.20 -5.33
N ALA A 80 -21.52 19.81 -5.01
CA ALA A 80 -21.66 21.28 -5.00
C ALA A 80 -22.61 21.87 -3.94
N THR A 81 -23.32 21.10 -3.11
CA THR A 81 -24.11 21.67 -2.00
C THR A 81 -23.28 21.86 -0.73
N THR A 82 -22.42 22.88 -0.74
CA THR A 82 -21.78 23.47 0.47
C THR A 82 -21.64 24.99 0.32
N ALA A 83 -22.72 25.65 -0.08
CA ALA A 83 -22.91 27.10 0.01
C ALA A 83 -24.35 27.39 0.52
N PRO A 84 -24.57 28.41 1.36
CA PRO A 84 -25.75 28.44 2.24
C PRO A 84 -26.99 29.11 1.62
N PRO A 85 -28.21 28.69 2.03
CA PRO A 85 -29.40 29.53 1.89
C PRO A 85 -29.35 30.65 2.93
N TRP A 86 -29.39 31.91 2.50
CA TRP A 86 -29.36 33.05 3.41
C TRP A 86 -30.68 33.14 4.16
N ARG A 87 -30.66 33.15 5.50
CA ARG A 87 -31.83 33.42 6.35
C ARG A 87 -31.51 34.52 7.35
N THR A 88 -32.19 35.65 7.18
CA THR A 88 -32.18 36.78 8.11
C THR A 88 -32.96 36.44 9.39
N CYS A 89 -32.24 36.24 10.50
CA CYS A 89 -32.86 36.11 11.82
C CYS A 89 -32.78 37.45 12.59
N GLY A 90 -33.78 38.31 12.40
CA GLY A 90 -33.99 39.45 13.31
C GLY A 90 -34.67 38.96 14.60
N GLY A 91 -34.08 39.22 15.77
CA GLY A 91 -34.54 38.56 17.01
C GLY A 91 -33.93 39.06 18.33
N ARG A 92 -34.00 40.37 18.59
CA ARG A 92 -33.89 41.02 19.92
C ARG A 92 -32.94 40.37 20.96
N SER A 93 -31.72 40.89 21.05
CA SER A 93 -30.95 40.78 22.29
C SER A 93 -31.57 41.67 23.38
N SER A 94 -31.62 41.18 24.62
CA SER A 94 -31.94 41.98 25.82
C SER A 94 -30.66 42.31 26.59
N ILE A 95 -30.63 43.50 27.19
CA ILE A 95 -29.41 44.11 27.75
C ILE A 95 -29.25 43.77 29.24
N ARG A 96 -28.03 43.40 29.65
CA ARG A 96 -27.48 43.69 30.99
C ARG A 96 -26.01 44.07 30.88
N THR A 97 -25.55 44.94 31.77
CA THR A 97 -24.32 45.75 31.60
C THR A 97 -23.42 45.78 32.84
N SER A 98 -22.13 45.50 32.63
CA SER A 98 -20.98 46.16 33.32
C SER A 98 -20.79 45.84 34.83
N PRO A 99 -19.71 46.31 35.53
CA PRO A 99 -18.56 47.14 35.08
C PRO A 99 -17.13 46.74 35.58
N SER A 100 -16.08 47.37 35.00
CA SER A 100 -14.78 47.86 35.62
C SER A 100 -13.83 46.86 36.36
N ASP A 101 -12.50 47.05 36.51
CA ASP A 101 -11.51 48.09 36.09
C ASP A 101 -10.03 47.56 36.12
N PRO A 102 -8.98 48.34 35.73
CA PRO A 102 -7.62 47.85 35.39
C PRO A 102 -6.44 48.29 36.32
N ARG A 103 -5.18 47.93 35.96
CA ARG A 103 -3.89 48.58 36.35
C ARG A 103 -2.69 48.13 35.48
N ALA A 104 -1.55 48.84 35.51
CA ALA A 104 -0.43 48.64 34.56
C ALA A 104 0.99 49.05 35.08
N ALA A 105 2.04 48.48 34.45
CA ALA A 105 3.45 48.93 34.36
C ALA A 105 4.29 49.03 35.68
N PRO A 106 5.63 49.28 35.66
CA PRO A 106 6.61 49.37 34.55
C PRO A 106 7.87 48.46 34.72
N ALA A 107 8.98 48.75 34.02
CA ALA A 107 10.28 48.03 34.09
C ALA A 107 11.51 49.00 34.18
N PRO A 108 12.71 48.53 34.64
CA PRO A 108 13.93 49.34 34.75
C PRO A 108 15.03 49.05 33.68
N SER A 109 16.15 49.78 33.73
CA SER A 109 17.20 49.94 32.69
C SER A 109 18.65 49.85 33.22
N HIS A 110 19.66 50.18 32.37
CA HIS A 110 21.12 50.35 32.63
C HIS A 110 22.01 49.08 32.59
N ARG A 111 23.31 49.10 32.20
CA ARG A 111 24.16 50.09 31.47
C ARG A 111 25.34 49.38 30.76
N VAL A 112 26.22 50.14 30.09
CA VAL A 112 27.45 49.71 29.39
C VAL A 112 28.69 50.13 30.20
N GLU A 113 29.79 49.38 30.08
CA GLU A 113 31.18 49.80 30.37
C GLU A 113 32.14 49.18 29.32
N GLU A 114 33.31 49.80 29.12
CA GLU A 114 34.28 49.50 28.04
C GLU A 114 35.66 49.06 28.59
N GLY A 115 36.49 48.40 27.76
CA GLY A 115 37.87 48.04 28.13
C GLY A 115 38.67 47.38 26.98
N ASP A 116 39.84 47.95 26.69
CA ASP A 116 40.81 47.64 25.62
C ASP A 116 42.20 48.19 26.09
N PRO A 117 43.38 47.99 25.45
CA PRO A 117 43.80 47.07 24.36
C PRO A 117 45.00 46.15 24.76
N GLY A 118 45.52 45.37 23.79
CA GLY A 118 46.80 44.66 23.91
C GLY A 118 47.42 44.21 22.58
N GLU A 119 48.53 44.84 22.18
CA GLU A 119 49.33 44.62 20.95
C GLU A 119 50.01 43.21 20.92
N ASN A 120 50.51 42.61 19.82
CA ASN A 120 51.28 43.12 18.67
C ASN A 120 51.15 42.21 17.40
N GLY A 121 51.60 42.68 16.22
CA GLY A 121 51.64 41.93 14.93
C GLY A 121 53.00 41.27 14.59
N PRO A 122 53.38 41.04 13.29
CA PRO A 122 52.70 41.43 12.05
C PRO A 122 52.70 40.42 10.84
N THR A 123 51.89 40.75 9.82
CA THR A 123 52.05 40.50 8.34
C THR A 123 52.43 39.12 7.74
N HIS A 124 51.47 38.48 7.07
CA HIS A 124 51.29 38.40 5.59
C HIS A 124 49.91 37.72 5.33
N ASP A 125 48.90 38.21 4.60
CA ASP A 125 48.79 38.80 3.24
C ASP A 125 48.94 37.71 2.14
N LEU A 126 47.97 37.40 1.25
CA LEU A 126 46.77 38.10 0.73
C LEU A 126 45.51 37.19 0.58
N GLY A 127 44.33 37.79 0.37
CA GLY A 127 43.11 37.14 -0.22
C GLY A 127 42.31 36.22 0.73
N ARG A 128 41.20 36.61 1.38
CA ARG A 128 39.98 37.37 0.99
C ARG A 128 39.18 36.71 -0.17
N ARG A 129 37.84 36.54 -0.08
CA ARG A 129 36.90 36.77 1.05
C ARG A 129 35.55 36.04 0.87
N GLN A 130 34.98 35.62 2.01
CA GLN A 130 33.58 35.72 2.47
C GLN A 130 32.37 35.44 1.54
N GLY A 131 31.27 34.88 2.05
CA GLY A 131 31.06 34.41 3.43
C GLY A 131 29.61 34.05 3.79
N LEU A 132 29.44 33.39 4.94
CA LEU A 132 28.15 33.20 5.59
C LEU A 132 27.73 34.46 6.38
N LEU A 133 26.43 34.58 6.65
CA LEU A 133 25.90 35.31 7.79
C LEU A 133 24.99 34.39 8.58
N GLU A 134 25.29 34.20 9.87
CA GLU A 134 24.44 33.47 10.81
C GLU A 134 23.43 34.43 11.47
N GLY A 135 22.13 34.14 11.35
CA GLY A 135 21.08 34.77 12.15
C GLY A 135 20.68 33.86 13.31
N ARG A 136 20.86 34.31 14.55
CA ARG A 136 20.42 33.56 15.75
C ARG A 136 18.99 33.94 16.12
N GLU A 137 18.03 33.05 15.86
CA GLU A 137 16.69 33.14 16.47
C GLU A 137 16.50 32.12 17.59
N ARG A 138 15.64 32.44 18.56
CA ARG A 138 15.41 31.62 19.76
C ARG A 138 14.28 30.62 19.50
N PRO A 139 14.39 29.36 19.98
CA PRO A 139 13.32 28.38 19.81
C PRO A 139 12.06 28.80 20.58
N TRP A 140 10.95 28.89 19.86
CA TRP A 140 9.61 29.12 20.40
C TRP A 140 9.17 27.95 21.29
N ARG A 141 8.57 28.26 22.45
CA ARG A 141 7.90 27.29 23.32
C ARG A 141 6.40 27.57 23.29
N PRO A 142 5.55 26.59 22.94
CA PRO A 142 4.16 26.59 23.37
C PRO A 142 4.08 26.10 24.83
N ASP A 143 3.30 26.79 25.65
CA ASP A 143 2.98 26.32 27.00
C ASP A 143 1.99 25.14 26.93
N LEU A 144 2.11 24.20 27.87
CA LEU A 144 1.30 22.99 27.95
C LEU A 144 0.21 23.13 29.01
N ASP A 145 -0.88 23.85 28.70
CA ASP A 145 -2.11 23.76 29.51
C ASP A 145 -3.40 24.05 28.70
N GLU A 146 -3.90 23.04 27.98
CA GLU A 146 -5.31 22.98 27.57
C GLU A 146 -5.90 21.58 27.84
N SER A 147 -6.68 21.47 28.92
CA SER A 147 -7.34 20.23 29.32
C SER A 147 -8.63 19.97 28.53
N TRP A 148 -8.52 19.39 27.34
CA TRP A 148 -9.70 19.00 26.55
C TRP A 148 -10.44 17.77 27.14
N PRO A 149 -11.78 17.76 27.16
CA PRO A 149 -12.57 16.79 27.94
C PRO A 149 -12.57 15.39 27.34
N ARG A 150 -12.63 14.38 28.22
CA ARG A 150 -12.76 12.96 27.83
C ARG A 150 -14.11 12.71 27.15
N GLN A 151 -14.07 12.16 25.94
CA GLN A 151 -15.24 11.57 25.28
C GLN A 151 -15.70 10.31 26.05
N PRO A 152 -17.01 10.06 26.22
CA PRO A 152 -17.52 8.90 26.95
C PRO A 152 -17.43 7.60 26.14
N GLU A 153 -17.30 6.46 26.83
CA GLU A 153 -17.31 5.14 26.20
C GLU A 153 -18.68 4.77 25.59
N PRO A 154 -18.72 4.04 24.46
CA PRO A 154 -19.97 3.58 23.85
C PRO A 154 -20.63 2.48 24.71
N SER A 155 -21.85 2.75 25.18
CA SER A 155 -22.60 1.85 26.05
C SER A 155 -23.03 0.54 25.35
N ARG A 156 -22.88 -0.58 26.06
CA ARG A 156 -23.28 -1.92 25.58
C ARG A 156 -24.81 -2.00 25.42
N HIS A 157 -25.31 -1.98 24.20
CA HIS A 157 -26.73 -2.23 23.94
C HIS A 157 -27.11 -3.70 24.19
N ARG A 158 -28.11 -3.92 25.07
CA ARG A 158 -28.75 -5.23 25.26
C ARG A 158 -29.58 -5.60 24.02
N GLN A 159 -29.44 -6.83 23.54
CA GLN A 159 -30.45 -7.42 22.65
C GLN A 159 -31.70 -7.79 23.47
N GLY A 160 -32.88 -7.55 22.90
CA GLY A 160 -34.17 -7.84 23.53
C GLY A 160 -34.60 -9.31 23.36
N ARG A 161 -35.35 -9.84 24.33
CA ARG A 161 -36.02 -11.14 24.21
C ARG A 161 -37.26 -11.04 23.32
N LEU A 162 -37.57 -12.12 22.59
CA LEU A 162 -38.95 -12.52 22.30
C LEU A 162 -39.12 -14.03 22.55
N VAL A 163 -40.33 -14.36 23.03
CA VAL A 163 -41.10 -15.61 23.02
C VAL A 163 -40.42 -16.90 22.49
N GLY A 164 -40.48 -18.08 23.14
CA GLY A 164 -41.15 -18.47 24.38
C GLY A 164 -42.10 -19.67 24.20
N ALA A 165 -41.72 -20.86 24.68
CA ALA A 165 -42.55 -22.07 24.63
C ALA A 165 -42.40 -22.95 25.90
N ARG A 166 -43.50 -23.64 26.23
CA ARG A 166 -43.70 -24.58 27.35
C ARG A 166 -43.10 -25.97 27.00
N ALA A 167 -42.99 -26.97 27.88
CA ALA A 167 -42.75 -27.11 29.33
C ALA A 167 -42.87 -28.62 29.65
N HIS A 168 -42.17 -29.17 30.64
CA HIS A 168 -42.64 -30.33 31.42
C HIS A 168 -41.78 -30.55 32.68
N GLN A 169 -42.41 -31.02 33.76
CA GLN A 169 -41.78 -31.50 34.98
C GLN A 169 -42.07 -33.00 35.16
N ARG A 170 -41.08 -33.74 35.66
CA ARG A 170 -41.11 -35.05 36.36
C ARG A 170 -39.63 -35.42 36.58
N SER A 171 -39.17 -36.06 37.65
CA SER A 171 -39.61 -36.41 39.01
C SER A 171 -38.54 -37.39 39.51
N GLY A 172 -38.12 -37.34 40.77
CA GLY A 172 -36.86 -37.97 41.22
C GLY A 172 -36.76 -39.50 41.14
N GLY A 173 -35.54 -39.99 41.31
CA GLY A 173 -35.19 -41.41 41.48
C GLY A 173 -33.69 -41.56 41.75
N GLU A 174 -33.32 -42.10 42.91
CA GLU A 174 -31.94 -42.41 43.27
C GLU A 174 -31.54 -43.81 42.80
N ALA A 175 -30.32 -43.97 42.29
CA ALA A 175 -29.66 -45.27 42.17
C ALA A 175 -28.13 -45.08 42.22
N ARG A 176 -27.42 -46.02 42.85
CA ARG A 176 -25.95 -46.07 42.88
C ARG A 176 -25.42 -46.84 41.68
N GLY A 177 -24.34 -46.36 41.07
CA GLY A 177 -23.55 -47.09 40.09
C GLY A 177 -22.18 -46.42 39.95
N GLN A 178 -21.11 -47.20 39.98
CA GLN A 178 -19.76 -46.74 39.66
C GLN A 178 -19.53 -46.93 38.16
N GLU A 179 -18.86 -45.98 37.51
CA GLU A 179 -17.70 -46.26 36.64
C GLU A 179 -17.03 -44.94 36.21
N GLU A 180 -15.86 -45.07 35.58
CA GLU A 180 -14.90 -43.98 35.37
C GLU A 180 -15.16 -43.19 34.07
N LEU A 181 -14.73 -41.91 34.02
CA LEU A 181 -13.88 -41.30 32.97
C LEU A 181 -13.97 -39.76 32.94
N GLY A 182 -12.80 -39.11 32.88
CA GLY A 182 -12.61 -37.83 32.17
C GLY A 182 -13.22 -36.55 32.76
N ASP A 183 -12.85 -36.15 33.98
CA ASP A 183 -13.26 -34.85 34.52
C ASP A 183 -12.42 -33.68 33.95
N HIS A 184 -13.07 -32.83 33.15
CA HIS A 184 -12.46 -31.64 32.53
C HIS A 184 -12.38 -30.49 33.55
N ALA A 185 -11.26 -30.41 34.27
CA ALA A 185 -10.99 -29.36 35.25
C ALA A 185 -11.18 -27.95 34.67
N ARG A 186 -12.10 -27.18 35.27
CA ARG A 186 -12.46 -25.82 34.84
C ARG A 186 -11.43 -24.80 35.30
N LEU A 187 -11.23 -23.74 34.51
CA LEU A 187 -10.34 -22.63 34.85
C LEU A 187 -11.03 -21.67 35.84
N GLU A 188 -10.62 -21.72 37.10
CA GLU A 188 -10.91 -20.67 38.09
C GLU A 188 -9.70 -19.75 38.35
N HIS A 189 -9.95 -18.63 39.02
CA HIS A 189 -9.06 -17.46 38.99
C HIS A 189 -7.96 -17.48 40.06
N GLY A 190 -6.80 -16.90 39.73
CA GLY A 190 -5.93 -16.24 40.70
C GLY A 190 -4.56 -16.89 40.97
N GLN A 191 -3.50 -16.13 40.63
CA GLN A 191 -2.14 -16.21 41.19
C GLN A 191 -1.43 -17.58 41.26
N ARG A 192 -0.52 -17.83 40.30
CA ARG A 192 0.82 -18.44 40.54
C ARG A 192 1.74 -18.28 39.32
N VAL A 193 2.34 -17.10 39.14
CA VAL A 193 3.33 -16.86 38.06
C VAL A 193 4.73 -17.30 38.50
N ARG A 194 4.90 -18.61 38.70
CA ARG A 194 6.19 -19.32 38.73
C ARG A 194 5.99 -20.72 38.14
N GLY A 195 5.89 -20.76 36.81
CA GLY A 195 5.89 -21.99 36.02
C GLY A 195 6.63 -21.71 34.72
N VAL A 196 7.55 -22.60 34.36
CA VAL A 196 8.21 -22.55 33.05
C VAL A 196 7.12 -22.76 32.00
N ARG A 197 6.89 -21.79 31.12
CA ARG A 197 6.03 -22.05 29.95
C ARG A 197 6.76 -23.02 29.05
N THR A 198 6.13 -24.14 28.74
CA THR A 198 6.56 -25.03 27.68
C THR A 198 5.99 -24.55 26.34
N LEU A 199 6.73 -24.80 25.26
CA LEU A 199 6.21 -24.75 23.90
C LEU A 199 5.89 -26.19 23.48
N ASP A 200 4.63 -26.47 23.17
CA ASP A 200 4.23 -27.74 22.56
C ASP A 200 4.56 -27.72 21.06
N PRO A 201 5.29 -28.71 20.52
CA PRO A 201 5.64 -28.77 19.10
C PRO A 201 4.42 -28.87 18.15
N ILE A 202 3.22 -29.24 18.65
CA ILE A 202 1.97 -29.19 17.89
C ILE A 202 1.63 -27.75 17.46
N LEU A 203 2.02 -26.74 18.24
CA LEU A 203 1.77 -25.31 17.94
C LEU A 203 2.54 -24.80 16.70
N LEU A 204 3.53 -25.57 16.21
CA LEU A 204 4.27 -25.30 14.98
C LEU A 204 3.56 -25.88 13.73
N GLY A 205 2.44 -26.58 13.91
CA GLY A 205 1.56 -27.05 12.83
C GLY A 205 2.31 -27.84 11.75
N SER A 206 2.18 -27.39 10.50
CA SER A 206 2.83 -28.01 9.33
C SER A 206 4.36 -27.93 9.32
N LEU A 207 4.97 -27.11 10.19
CA LEU A 207 6.43 -26.98 10.28
C LEU A 207 7.05 -27.97 11.27
N ARG A 208 6.26 -28.60 12.15
CA ARG A 208 6.73 -29.60 13.13
C ARG A 208 7.61 -30.71 12.52
N PRO A 209 7.31 -31.28 11.34
CA PRO A 209 8.15 -32.33 10.73
C PRO A 209 9.57 -31.85 10.36
N LEU A 210 9.77 -30.54 10.15
CA LEU A 210 11.07 -29.99 9.77
C LEU A 210 12.08 -30.00 10.92
N LEU A 211 11.62 -30.01 12.18
CA LEU A 211 12.50 -29.97 13.37
C LEU A 211 13.49 -31.15 13.40
N ALA A 212 13.03 -32.35 13.03
CA ALA A 212 13.90 -33.52 12.95
C ALA A 212 15.02 -33.29 11.92
N SER A 213 14.68 -32.82 10.72
CA SER A 213 15.67 -32.53 9.67
C SER A 213 16.59 -31.35 9.99
N VAL A 214 16.18 -30.41 10.85
CA VAL A 214 17.03 -29.35 11.39
C VAL A 214 18.07 -29.93 12.37
N GLU A 215 17.65 -30.75 13.34
CA GLU A 215 18.56 -31.38 14.31
C GLU A 215 19.51 -32.38 13.60
N GLU A 216 19.01 -33.19 12.66
CA GLU A 216 19.81 -34.09 11.82
C GLU A 216 20.83 -33.37 10.91
N ALA A 217 20.59 -32.09 10.58
CA ALA A 217 21.49 -31.29 9.76
C ALA A 217 22.53 -30.51 10.59
N ALA A 218 22.44 -30.53 11.93
CA ALA A 218 23.27 -29.74 12.83
C ALA A 218 24.40 -30.57 13.46
N ASP A 219 25.60 -30.00 13.55
CA ASP A 219 26.75 -30.63 14.23
C ASP A 219 26.77 -30.35 15.76
N GLY A 220 25.70 -29.76 16.29
CA GLY A 220 25.62 -29.20 17.63
C GLY A 220 24.25 -28.57 17.92
N PRO A 221 24.04 -27.98 19.11
CA PRO A 221 22.72 -27.55 19.55
C PRO A 221 22.17 -26.38 18.73
N VAL A 222 20.89 -26.48 18.37
CA VAL A 222 20.11 -25.44 17.68
C VAL A 222 18.92 -25.02 18.54
N TRP A 223 18.55 -23.75 18.47
CA TRP A 223 17.38 -23.18 19.14
C TRP A 223 16.45 -22.49 18.14
N LEU A 224 15.15 -22.78 18.26
CA LEU A 224 14.07 -22.01 17.67
C LEU A 224 13.88 -20.72 18.48
N THR A 225 13.68 -19.58 17.82
CA THR A 225 13.65 -18.26 18.49
C THR A 225 12.76 -17.25 17.75
N GLY A 226 12.88 -15.96 18.08
CA GLY A 226 12.29 -14.87 17.31
C GLY A 226 10.76 -14.82 17.37
N GLY A 227 10.16 -14.34 16.28
CA GLY A 227 8.71 -14.20 16.17
C GLY A 227 7.98 -15.55 16.18
N VAL A 228 8.69 -16.64 15.85
CA VAL A 228 8.12 -18.00 15.78
C VAL A 228 7.71 -18.51 17.15
N VAL A 229 8.60 -18.40 18.15
CA VAL A 229 8.28 -18.83 19.53
C VAL A 229 7.15 -17.97 20.11
N ARG A 230 7.18 -16.65 19.86
CA ARG A 230 6.11 -15.72 20.23
C ARG A 230 4.75 -16.13 19.64
N ASP A 231 4.70 -16.32 18.33
CA ASP A 231 3.44 -16.52 17.61
C ASP A 231 2.83 -17.90 17.89
N ALA A 232 3.65 -18.95 18.02
CA ALA A 232 3.20 -20.25 18.49
C ALA A 232 2.62 -20.20 19.92
N LEU A 233 3.26 -19.46 20.84
CA LEU A 233 2.73 -19.23 22.20
C LEU A 233 1.47 -18.35 22.24
N LEU A 234 1.17 -17.60 21.18
CA LEU A 234 -0.07 -16.84 20.99
C LEU A 234 -1.15 -17.63 20.22
N GLY A 235 -0.88 -18.87 19.79
CA GLY A 235 -1.77 -19.64 18.93
C GLY A 235 -1.95 -19.05 17.52
N ARG A 236 -1.02 -18.20 17.07
CA ARG A 236 -0.99 -17.63 15.71
C ARG A 236 -0.35 -18.64 14.74
N PRO A 237 -0.78 -18.70 13.46
CA PRO A 237 -0.12 -19.54 12.47
C PRO A 237 1.37 -19.17 12.30
N VAL A 238 2.22 -20.19 12.30
CA VAL A 238 3.65 -20.06 11.96
C VAL A 238 3.86 -20.52 10.51
N HIS A 239 4.63 -19.77 9.73
CA HIS A 239 4.87 -20.05 8.31
C HIS A 239 6.35 -20.29 7.97
N ASP A 240 7.25 -19.70 8.75
CA ASP A 240 8.70 -19.73 8.60
C ASP A 240 9.37 -20.14 9.93
N LEU A 241 10.63 -20.56 9.92
CA LEU A 241 11.40 -20.93 11.12
C LEU A 241 12.62 -20.01 11.32
N ASP A 242 12.66 -19.28 12.44
CA ASP A 242 13.81 -18.49 12.93
C ASP A 242 14.69 -19.38 13.84
N LEU A 243 15.87 -19.78 13.36
CA LEU A 243 16.81 -20.65 14.09
C LEU A 243 18.13 -19.93 14.44
N VAL A 244 18.66 -20.22 15.63
CA VAL A 244 20.01 -19.80 16.04
C VAL A 244 20.85 -20.94 16.59
N LEU A 245 22.16 -20.83 16.39
CA LEU A 245 23.17 -21.79 16.82
C LEU A 245 24.51 -21.05 17.09
N PRO A 246 25.46 -21.66 17.82
CA PRO A 246 26.64 -20.91 18.29
C PRO A 246 27.52 -20.40 17.16
N ARG A 247 27.79 -21.25 16.15
CA ARG A 247 28.45 -20.95 14.88
C ARG A 247 28.04 -21.96 13.80
N GLY A 248 28.25 -21.62 12.53
CA GLY A 248 28.18 -22.58 11.41
C GLY A 248 26.84 -22.66 10.68
N SER A 249 25.94 -21.70 10.89
CA SER A 249 24.64 -21.58 10.22
C SER A 249 24.70 -21.80 8.71
N GLY A 250 25.71 -21.28 8.02
CA GLY A 250 25.88 -21.40 6.57
C GLY A 250 26.08 -22.84 6.06
N ASP A 251 26.63 -23.73 6.88
CA ASP A 251 26.88 -25.13 6.52
C ASP A 251 25.73 -26.04 6.97
N VAL A 252 25.14 -25.77 8.15
CA VAL A 252 23.86 -26.38 8.58
C VAL A 252 22.75 -26.08 7.57
N ALA A 253 22.62 -24.82 7.14
CA ALA A 253 21.65 -24.39 6.14
C ALA A 253 21.87 -25.06 4.77
N ARG A 254 23.13 -25.29 4.38
CA ARG A 254 23.44 -26.00 3.13
C ARG A 254 23.01 -27.47 3.22
N ARG A 255 23.40 -28.18 4.27
CA ARG A 255 22.98 -29.58 4.51
C ARG A 255 21.46 -29.72 4.62
N LEU A 256 20.78 -28.77 5.26
CA LEU A 256 19.33 -28.73 5.35
C LEU A 256 18.67 -28.50 3.98
N ALA A 257 19.22 -27.59 3.17
CA ALA A 257 18.76 -27.37 1.79
C ALA A 257 18.95 -28.63 0.93
N ASP A 258 20.14 -29.24 0.98
CA ASP A 258 20.46 -30.48 0.25
C ASP A 258 19.56 -31.65 0.67
N ARG A 259 19.27 -31.79 1.99
CA ARG A 259 18.39 -32.83 2.55
C ARG A 259 16.93 -32.67 2.16
N LEU A 260 16.44 -31.43 2.03
CA LEU A 260 15.03 -31.12 1.79
C LEU A 260 14.71 -30.64 0.36
N GLY A 261 15.70 -30.62 -0.55
CA GLY A 261 15.54 -30.11 -1.91
C GLY A 261 15.27 -28.59 -1.98
N GLY A 262 15.72 -27.85 -0.96
CA GLY A 262 15.53 -26.40 -0.85
C GLY A 262 16.62 -25.59 -1.56
N ALA A 263 16.35 -24.30 -1.77
CA ALA A 263 17.33 -23.34 -2.27
C ALA A 263 18.09 -22.68 -1.11
N PHE A 264 19.39 -22.90 -1.03
CA PHE A 264 20.29 -22.21 -0.10
C PHE A 264 20.60 -20.78 -0.59
N VAL A 265 20.43 -19.78 0.29
CA VAL A 265 20.69 -18.37 0.02
C VAL A 265 21.56 -17.78 1.16
N PRO A 266 22.83 -17.44 0.91
CA PRO A 266 23.66 -16.74 1.88
C PRO A 266 23.26 -15.27 1.94
N ILE A 267 22.63 -14.84 3.04
CA ILE A 267 22.16 -13.45 3.22
C ILE A 267 23.28 -12.56 3.79
N GLY A 268 24.04 -13.10 4.75
CA GLY A 268 25.10 -12.39 5.44
C GLY A 268 26.23 -13.33 5.81
N ALA A 269 26.99 -13.80 4.81
CA ALA A 269 28.08 -14.77 5.02
C ALA A 269 29.14 -14.27 6.02
N ALA A 270 29.45 -12.97 6.02
CA ALA A 270 30.36 -12.33 6.98
C ALA A 270 29.80 -12.19 8.42
N HIS A 271 28.51 -12.51 8.63
CA HIS A 271 27.81 -12.41 9.90
C HIS A 271 27.14 -13.73 10.30
N GLY A 272 27.45 -14.83 9.62
CA GLY A 272 26.82 -16.13 9.85
C GLY A 272 25.30 -16.06 9.72
N VAL A 273 24.76 -15.57 8.59
CA VAL A 273 23.32 -15.59 8.32
C VAL A 273 23.03 -16.23 6.96
N ALA A 274 22.26 -17.31 6.98
CA ALA A 274 21.84 -18.07 5.80
C ALA A 274 20.35 -18.37 5.83
N ARG A 275 19.77 -18.55 4.64
CA ARG A 275 18.36 -18.89 4.43
C ARG A 275 18.24 -20.15 3.60
N VAL A 276 17.28 -20.99 3.93
CA VAL A 276 16.78 -22.09 3.10
C VAL A 276 15.36 -21.74 2.67
N VAL A 277 15.08 -21.78 1.37
CA VAL A 277 13.72 -21.66 0.83
C VAL A 277 13.28 -23.04 0.33
N LEU A 278 12.31 -23.64 1.00
CA LEU A 278 11.81 -24.97 0.66
C LEU A 278 10.81 -24.91 -0.51
N PRO A 279 10.73 -25.96 -1.35
CA PRO A 279 9.77 -26.01 -2.45
C PRO A 279 8.33 -26.03 -1.93
N GLY A 280 7.50 -25.11 -2.45
CA GLY A 280 6.10 -24.96 -2.06
C GLY A 280 5.46 -23.74 -2.73
N SER A 281 4.18 -23.48 -2.45
CA SER A 281 3.47 -22.27 -2.89
C SER A 281 2.50 -21.78 -1.80
N PRO A 282 2.89 -20.82 -0.94
CA PRO A 282 4.25 -20.27 -0.81
C PRO A 282 5.26 -21.34 -0.34
N GLY A 283 6.54 -21.14 -0.64
CA GLY A 283 7.62 -21.98 -0.10
C GLY A 283 7.98 -21.54 1.32
N THR A 284 8.03 -22.50 2.25
CA THR A 284 8.48 -22.26 3.65
C THR A 284 9.90 -21.73 3.69
N VAL A 285 10.13 -20.69 4.49
CA VAL A 285 11.47 -20.18 4.77
C VAL A 285 12.01 -20.72 6.08
N VAL A 286 13.28 -21.11 6.10
CA VAL A 286 14.03 -21.40 7.32
C VAL A 286 15.25 -20.47 7.34
N ASP A 287 15.31 -19.55 8.29
CA ASP A 287 16.44 -18.66 8.52
C ASP A 287 17.32 -19.24 9.63
N LEU A 288 18.63 -19.28 9.39
CA LEU A 288 19.64 -19.77 10.33
C LEU A 288 20.67 -18.66 10.58
N ALA A 289 20.92 -18.34 11.85
CA ALA A 289 21.91 -17.34 12.24
C ALA A 289 22.87 -17.82 13.35
N ASP A 290 24.14 -17.47 13.22
CA ASP A 290 25.14 -17.58 14.29
C ASP A 290 24.81 -16.60 15.42
N PHE A 291 25.17 -16.93 16.66
CA PHE A 291 24.96 -16.03 17.81
C PHE A 291 25.70 -14.70 17.62
N ARG A 292 25.02 -13.58 17.88
CA ARG A 292 25.63 -12.23 17.88
C ARG A 292 26.47 -11.93 19.12
N GLY A 293 26.41 -12.79 20.14
CA GLY A 293 27.19 -12.72 21.36
C GLY A 293 27.87 -14.05 21.70
N PRO A 294 28.66 -14.11 22.79
CA PRO A 294 29.37 -15.33 23.19
C PRO A 294 28.46 -16.47 23.69
N THR A 295 27.20 -16.16 24.04
CA THR A 295 26.21 -17.14 24.52
C THR A 295 24.82 -16.83 23.93
N LEU A 296 23.88 -17.77 24.09
CA LEU A 296 22.49 -17.58 23.66
C LEU A 296 21.83 -16.40 24.39
N GLU A 297 22.08 -16.25 25.69
CA GLU A 297 21.53 -15.16 26.50
C GLU A 297 22.01 -13.79 25.99
N ALA A 298 23.26 -13.71 25.54
CA ALA A 298 23.81 -12.50 24.93
C ALA A 298 23.21 -12.21 23.54
N ASP A 299 22.93 -13.22 22.72
CA ASP A 299 22.18 -13.02 21.46
C ASP A 299 20.76 -12.52 21.73
N LEU A 300 20.04 -13.16 22.66
CA LEU A 300 18.67 -12.80 23.03
C LEU A 300 18.59 -11.38 23.63
N ALA A 301 19.54 -10.99 24.48
CA ALA A 301 19.63 -9.64 25.01
C ALA A 301 19.92 -8.57 23.92
N GLY A 302 20.60 -8.95 22.83
CA GLY A 302 20.89 -8.08 21.68
C GLY A 302 19.74 -7.86 20.70
N ARG A 303 18.54 -8.39 20.98
CA ARG A 303 17.35 -8.30 20.11
C ARG A 303 16.58 -6.98 20.28
N ASP A 304 15.49 -6.85 19.53
CA ASP A 304 14.65 -5.66 19.48
C ASP A 304 13.68 -5.62 20.66
N VAL A 305 12.82 -6.64 20.81
CA VAL A 305 11.79 -6.69 21.86
C VAL A 305 11.81 -8.01 22.64
N THR A 306 11.52 -7.94 23.93
CA THR A 306 11.60 -9.08 24.88
C THR A 306 10.77 -10.29 24.43
N VAL A 307 9.60 -10.05 23.83
CA VAL A 307 8.72 -11.10 23.31
C VAL A 307 9.30 -11.85 22.09
N ASP A 308 10.27 -11.28 21.38
CA ASP A 308 11.01 -11.90 20.26
C ASP A 308 12.40 -12.42 20.72
N ALA A 309 12.73 -12.25 22.01
CA ALA A 309 13.93 -12.72 22.69
C ALA A 309 13.69 -13.99 23.53
N LEU A 310 12.76 -14.82 23.05
CA LEU A 310 12.48 -16.17 23.57
C LEU A 310 13.25 -17.21 22.76
N ALA A 311 13.62 -18.34 23.37
CA ALA A 311 14.23 -19.46 22.67
C ALA A 311 13.77 -20.83 23.19
N VAL A 312 13.78 -21.86 22.33
CA VAL A 312 13.47 -23.25 22.69
C VAL A 312 14.43 -24.17 21.94
N ARG A 313 15.03 -25.15 22.62
CA ARG A 313 15.99 -26.08 21.99
C ARG A 313 15.27 -27.05 21.05
N VAL A 314 15.78 -27.21 19.83
CA VAL A 314 15.12 -28.02 18.78
C VAL A 314 15.03 -29.50 19.18
N ALA A 315 16.11 -30.13 19.65
CA ALA A 315 16.11 -31.48 20.23
C ALA A 315 14.94 -31.75 21.20
N ALA A 316 14.71 -30.84 22.15
CA ALA A 316 13.65 -31.00 23.16
C ALA A 316 12.24 -30.92 22.55
N LEU A 317 12.05 -30.12 21.49
CA LEU A 317 10.79 -30.05 20.73
C LEU A 317 10.55 -31.29 19.86
N CYS A 318 11.60 -32.01 19.47
CA CYS A 318 11.47 -33.32 18.82
C CYS A 318 10.97 -34.39 19.80
N GLU A 319 11.39 -34.30 21.08
CA GLU A 319 10.98 -35.21 22.16
C GLU A 319 9.56 -34.91 22.68
N GLY A 320 9.18 -33.63 22.83
CA GLY A 320 7.85 -33.25 23.35
C GLY A 320 7.70 -31.77 23.69
N PRO A 321 6.78 -31.40 24.60
CA PRO A 321 6.62 -30.02 25.07
C PRO A 321 7.87 -29.53 25.80
N ALA A 322 8.58 -28.57 25.22
CA ALA A 322 9.93 -28.18 25.63
C ALA A 322 9.94 -26.85 26.42
N PRO A 323 10.83 -26.66 27.41
CA PRO A 323 10.89 -25.44 28.21
C PRO A 323 11.35 -24.23 27.39
N VAL A 324 10.64 -23.10 27.52
CA VAL A 324 11.03 -21.83 26.89
C VAL A 324 12.08 -21.11 27.75
N LEU A 325 13.21 -20.79 27.13
CA LEU A 325 14.26 -19.92 27.68
C LEU A 325 13.87 -18.45 27.47
N ASP A 326 13.90 -17.68 28.56
CA ASP A 326 13.54 -16.27 28.59
C ASP A 326 14.48 -15.49 29.53
N PRO A 327 15.63 -14.98 29.04
CA PRO A 327 16.54 -14.16 29.83
C PRO A 327 16.09 -12.69 29.95
N THR A 328 15.01 -12.27 29.29
CA THR A 328 14.60 -10.86 29.20
C THR A 328 13.29 -10.53 29.94
N GLY A 329 12.49 -11.54 30.30
CA GLY A 329 11.14 -11.41 30.83
C GLY A 329 10.05 -11.31 29.75
N GLY A 330 10.36 -11.75 28.52
CA GLY A 330 9.46 -11.77 27.38
C GLY A 330 8.19 -12.58 27.60
N LEU A 331 8.20 -13.66 28.38
CA LEU A 331 7.00 -14.43 28.73
C LEU A 331 6.03 -13.62 29.62
N GLY A 332 6.57 -12.72 30.45
CA GLY A 332 5.79 -11.78 31.26
C GLY A 332 5.20 -10.65 30.42
N ASP A 333 5.99 -10.09 29.49
CA ASP A 333 5.52 -9.07 28.55
C ASP A 333 4.47 -9.63 27.57
N LEU A 334 4.64 -10.87 27.11
CA LEU A 334 3.69 -11.59 26.25
C LEU A 334 2.35 -11.78 26.94
N ALA A 335 2.37 -12.21 28.20
CA ALA A 335 1.17 -12.35 29.04
C ALA A 335 0.50 -11.00 29.34
N ALA A 336 1.28 -9.90 29.38
CA ALA A 336 0.80 -8.54 29.59
C ALA A 336 0.40 -7.80 28.29
N ARG A 337 0.50 -8.44 27.12
CA ARG A 337 0.31 -7.82 25.78
C ARG A 337 1.13 -6.52 25.63
N ARG A 338 2.42 -6.59 26.02
CA ARG A 338 3.35 -5.46 26.07
C ARG A 338 4.57 -5.70 25.18
N LEU A 339 5.04 -4.65 24.52
CA LEU A 339 6.32 -4.60 23.82
C LEU A 339 7.30 -3.75 24.62
N ARG A 340 8.41 -4.37 25.04
CA ARG A 340 9.49 -3.76 25.82
C ARG A 340 10.81 -4.06 25.13
N ALA A 341 11.75 -3.12 25.12
CA ALA A 341 13.09 -3.31 24.57
C ALA A 341 13.88 -4.37 25.36
N CYS A 342 14.75 -5.13 24.68
CA CYS A 342 15.65 -6.07 25.36
C CYS A 342 16.75 -5.37 26.18
N GLY A 343 17.20 -4.20 25.71
CA GLY A 343 18.25 -3.41 26.33
C GLY A 343 18.27 -1.96 25.82
N PRO A 344 19.04 -1.06 26.44
CA PRO A 344 19.00 0.38 26.15
C PRO A 344 19.47 0.75 24.74
N SER A 345 20.28 -0.10 24.10
CA SER A 345 20.80 0.09 22.75
C SER A 345 19.93 -0.55 21.65
N ALA A 346 18.82 -1.20 22.01
CA ALA A 346 18.05 -2.07 21.12
C ALA A 346 17.60 -1.39 19.82
N PHE A 347 17.38 -0.07 19.80
CA PHE A 347 17.04 0.71 18.60
C PHE A 347 18.21 1.55 18.05
N THR A 348 19.27 1.79 18.83
CA THR A 348 20.45 2.53 18.34
C THR A 348 21.33 1.68 17.43
N ASP A 349 21.33 0.37 17.66
CA ASP A 349 22.25 -0.55 16.98
C ASP A 349 21.70 -1.01 15.62
N ASP A 350 20.37 -0.97 15.47
CA ASP A 350 19.65 -1.23 14.22
C ASP A 350 18.35 -0.40 14.15
N PRO A 351 18.40 0.84 13.63
CA PRO A 351 17.26 1.78 13.64
C PRO A 351 15.98 1.28 12.96
N ILE A 352 16.08 0.30 12.06
CA ILE A 352 14.90 -0.33 11.42
C ILE A 352 13.99 -1.00 12.46
N ARG A 353 14.53 -1.37 13.62
CA ARG A 353 13.75 -1.91 14.74
C ARG A 353 12.68 -0.95 15.27
N VAL A 354 12.80 0.37 15.03
CA VAL A 354 11.74 1.34 15.34
C VAL A 354 10.51 1.13 14.45
N LEU A 355 10.70 0.94 13.13
CA LEU A 355 9.60 0.58 12.22
C LEU A 355 8.98 -0.77 12.58
N ARG A 356 9.83 -1.75 12.94
CA ARG A 356 9.38 -3.06 13.43
C ARG A 356 8.56 -2.95 14.70
N LEU A 357 8.95 -2.11 15.67
CA LEU A 357 8.17 -1.84 16.88
C LEU A 357 6.80 -1.25 16.56
N VAL A 358 6.72 -0.27 15.64
CA VAL A 358 5.44 0.29 15.17
C VAL A 358 4.56 -0.80 14.56
N ARG A 359 5.12 -1.64 13.67
CA ARG A 359 4.35 -2.75 13.05
C ARG A 359 3.88 -3.76 14.10
N LEU A 360 4.79 -4.30 14.92
CA LEU A 360 4.48 -5.34 15.90
C LEU A 360 3.39 -4.89 16.88
N ALA A 361 3.40 -3.63 17.31
CA ALA A 361 2.34 -3.09 18.18
C ALA A 361 0.94 -3.23 17.56
N HIS A 362 0.80 -3.01 16.24
CA HIS A 362 -0.47 -3.06 15.53
C HIS A 362 -0.81 -4.45 14.96
N GLU A 363 0.20 -5.29 14.71
CA GLU A 363 0.04 -6.65 14.18
C GLU A 363 -0.31 -7.68 15.28
N LEU A 364 0.17 -7.43 16.51
CA LEU A 364 -0.13 -8.22 17.70
C LEU A 364 -1.29 -7.61 18.53
N ASP A 365 -1.61 -6.33 18.28
CA ASP A 365 -2.49 -5.48 19.09
C ASP A 365 -1.99 -5.39 20.55
N PHE A 366 -0.72 -4.97 20.68
CA PHE A 366 0.05 -4.89 21.91
C PHE A 366 0.40 -3.42 22.25
N THR A 367 0.51 -3.13 23.54
CA THR A 367 0.93 -1.81 24.04
C THR A 367 2.45 -1.68 24.04
N VAL A 368 2.98 -0.49 23.72
CA VAL A 368 4.43 -0.20 23.81
C VAL A 368 4.73 0.36 25.20
N GLU A 369 5.77 -0.16 25.84
CA GLU A 369 6.25 0.29 27.15
C GLU A 369 6.86 1.71 27.04
N GLY A 370 6.62 2.59 28.03
CA GLY A 370 6.92 4.02 27.90
C GLY A 370 8.41 4.38 27.78
N GLY A 371 9.30 3.61 28.41
CA GLY A 371 10.76 3.71 28.21
C GLY A 371 11.18 3.28 26.81
N THR A 372 10.60 2.18 26.34
CA THR A 372 10.76 1.62 24.99
C THR A 372 10.30 2.61 23.90
N GLU A 373 9.16 3.30 24.10
CA GLU A 373 8.74 4.41 23.23
C GLU A 373 9.74 5.57 23.24
N ARG A 374 10.27 5.98 24.40
CA ARG A 374 11.28 7.06 24.47
C ARG A 374 12.57 6.69 23.73
N GLN A 375 13.05 5.45 23.88
CA GLN A 375 14.22 4.95 23.14
C GLN A 375 13.95 4.90 21.63
N ALA A 376 12.79 4.40 21.22
CA ALA A 376 12.39 4.32 19.81
C ALA A 376 12.32 5.71 19.15
N ARG A 377 11.66 6.68 19.81
CA ARG A 377 11.62 8.10 19.38
C ARG A 377 13.02 8.72 19.25
N ALA A 378 13.90 8.48 20.22
CA ALA A 378 15.28 8.99 20.17
C ALA A 378 16.12 8.35 19.05
N ALA A 379 15.81 7.11 18.67
CA ALA A 379 16.47 6.41 17.57
C ALA A 379 15.89 6.74 16.18
N SER A 380 14.64 7.22 16.08
CA SER A 380 13.97 7.50 14.79
C SER A 380 14.81 8.27 13.76
N PRO A 381 15.55 9.35 14.10
CA PRO A 381 16.35 10.08 13.10
C PRO A 381 17.45 9.22 12.46
N ARG A 382 17.91 8.16 13.14
CA ARG A 382 18.96 7.25 12.64
C ARG A 382 18.47 6.33 11.51
N LEU A 383 17.16 6.28 11.21
CA LEU A 383 16.66 5.54 10.04
C LEU A 383 17.21 6.06 8.70
N VAL A 384 17.71 7.30 8.63
CA VAL A 384 18.34 7.83 7.41
C VAL A 384 19.60 7.04 7.00
N ALA A 385 20.25 6.36 7.96
CA ALA A 385 21.42 5.51 7.72
C ALA A 385 21.06 4.02 7.52
N ALA A 386 19.77 3.66 7.48
CA ALA A 386 19.32 2.29 7.33
C ALA A 386 19.42 1.80 5.85
N PRO A 387 19.82 0.53 5.59
CA PRO A 387 19.76 -0.05 4.26
C PRO A 387 18.35 0.04 3.66
N ALA A 388 18.23 0.71 2.51
CA ALA A 388 16.95 1.05 1.89
C ALA A 388 16.09 -0.19 1.56
N GLU A 389 16.72 -1.32 1.27
CA GLU A 389 16.08 -2.61 1.02
C GLU A 389 15.42 -3.18 2.29
N ARG A 390 16.03 -2.99 3.48
CA ARG A 390 15.41 -3.39 4.76
C ARG A 390 14.29 -2.42 5.17
N VAL A 391 14.46 -1.12 4.89
CA VAL A 391 13.40 -0.11 5.08
C VAL A 391 12.20 -0.43 4.18
N ARG A 392 12.43 -0.76 2.91
CA ARG A 392 11.40 -1.21 1.96
C ARG A 392 10.60 -2.39 2.52
N ASP A 393 11.28 -3.43 2.95
CA ASP A 393 10.64 -4.69 3.34
C ASP A 393 9.78 -4.48 4.60
N GLU A 394 10.23 -3.64 5.54
CA GLU A 394 9.47 -3.30 6.74
C GLU A 394 8.31 -2.33 6.47
N VAL A 395 8.47 -1.34 5.58
CA VAL A 395 7.37 -0.48 5.10
C VAL A 395 6.34 -1.30 4.31
N THR A 396 6.77 -2.30 3.53
CA THR A 396 5.89 -3.22 2.80
C THR A 396 5.04 -4.05 3.77
N ARG A 397 5.63 -4.53 4.88
CA ARG A 397 4.88 -5.19 5.95
C ARG A 397 3.97 -4.22 6.72
N LEU A 398 4.37 -2.97 6.93
CA LEU A 398 3.54 -1.94 7.58
C LEU A 398 2.27 -1.65 6.76
N LEU A 399 2.39 -1.52 5.44
CA LEU A 399 1.25 -1.36 4.51
C LEU A 399 0.34 -2.60 4.48
N ARG A 400 0.86 -3.79 4.83
CA ARG A 400 0.07 -5.04 4.93
C ARG A 400 -0.84 -5.13 6.15
N LEU A 401 -0.70 -4.26 7.14
CA LEU A 401 -1.57 -4.27 8.31
C LEU A 401 -3.05 -4.08 7.89
N PRO A 402 -4.01 -4.80 8.51
CA PRO A 402 -5.45 -4.52 8.33
C PRO A 402 -5.88 -3.13 8.81
N ARG A 403 -5.05 -2.47 9.65
CA ARG A 403 -5.20 -1.07 10.08
C ARG A 403 -3.84 -0.37 9.95
N THR A 404 -3.58 0.17 8.77
CA THR A 404 -2.37 0.91 8.40
C THR A 404 -2.39 2.32 8.99
N ALA A 405 -3.53 3.02 8.92
CA ALA A 405 -3.60 4.43 9.32
C ALA A 405 -3.29 4.70 10.81
N PRO A 406 -3.71 3.87 11.80
CA PRO A 406 -3.26 4.01 13.19
C PRO A 406 -1.75 3.84 13.35
N ALA A 407 -1.16 2.87 12.62
CA ALA A 407 0.27 2.59 12.66
C ALA A 407 1.09 3.75 12.05
N LEU A 408 0.64 4.31 10.93
CA LEU A 408 1.20 5.53 10.37
C LEU A 408 1.11 6.71 11.35
N ARG A 409 -0.02 6.90 12.05
CA ARG A 409 -0.13 7.95 13.09
C ARG A 409 0.80 7.75 14.28
N VAL A 410 1.19 6.51 14.62
CA VAL A 410 2.24 6.25 15.63
C VAL A 410 3.63 6.59 15.07
N ALA A 411 3.95 6.14 13.86
CA ALA A 411 5.18 6.50 13.16
C ALA A 411 5.36 8.02 13.00
N ASP A 412 4.26 8.74 12.74
CA ASP A 412 4.19 10.20 12.63
C ASP A 412 4.55 10.88 13.96
N ARG A 413 3.90 10.48 15.06
CA ARG A 413 4.22 10.98 16.41
C ARG A 413 5.63 10.61 16.89
N TRP A 414 6.29 9.64 16.25
CA TRP A 414 7.66 9.21 16.56
C TRP A 414 8.71 9.83 15.62
N GLY A 415 8.34 10.69 14.68
CA GLY A 415 9.27 11.31 13.71
C GLY A 415 9.81 10.35 12.64
N VAL A 416 9.24 9.14 12.53
CA VAL A 416 9.64 8.13 11.52
C VAL A 416 9.12 8.53 10.14
N VAL A 417 7.94 9.14 10.08
CA VAL A 417 7.35 9.66 8.83
C VAL A 417 8.26 10.70 8.18
N ASP A 418 8.86 11.61 8.96
CA ASP A 418 9.70 12.69 8.40
C ASP A 418 10.98 12.15 7.71
N VAL A 419 11.44 10.96 8.10
CA VAL A 419 12.60 10.29 7.47
C VAL A 419 12.19 9.52 6.20
N LEU A 420 11.02 8.89 6.19
CA LEU A 420 10.54 8.10 5.03
C LEU A 420 9.90 8.98 3.94
N PHE A 421 9.10 9.95 4.38
CA PHE A 421 8.21 10.79 3.60
C PHE A 421 8.37 12.26 4.05
N PRO A 422 9.54 12.91 3.89
CA PRO A 422 9.73 14.33 4.20
C PRO A 422 8.71 15.26 3.52
N GLU A 423 8.08 14.81 2.43
CA GLU A 423 6.94 15.47 1.79
C GLU A 423 5.77 15.71 2.76
N ALA A 424 5.58 14.83 3.75
CA ALA A 424 4.53 14.94 4.77
C ALA A 424 4.63 16.23 5.59
N MET A 425 5.82 16.79 5.79
CA MET A 425 5.99 18.06 6.50
C MET A 425 5.20 19.20 5.85
N ALA A 426 5.24 19.30 4.52
CA ALA A 426 4.46 20.29 3.77
C ALA A 426 2.96 19.93 3.75
N MET A 427 2.63 18.64 3.66
CA MET A 427 1.24 18.16 3.72
C MET A 427 0.57 18.45 5.08
N ARG A 428 1.31 18.46 6.19
CA ARG A 428 0.79 18.83 7.53
C ARG A 428 0.42 20.31 7.61
N GLN A 429 1.13 21.18 6.90
CA GLN A 429 0.91 22.64 6.90
C GLN A 429 -0.15 23.09 5.87
N ALA A 430 -0.30 22.36 4.76
CA ALA A 430 -1.24 22.72 3.71
C ALA A 430 -2.71 22.51 4.12
N THR A 431 -3.44 23.62 4.29
CA THR A 431 -4.90 23.64 4.37
C THR A 431 -5.54 23.51 2.98
N GLN A 432 -6.80 23.06 2.95
CA GLN A 432 -7.53 22.79 1.71
C GLN A 432 -8.83 23.61 1.62
N SER A 433 -9.28 23.89 0.40
CA SER A 433 -10.60 24.48 0.16
C SER A 433 -11.73 23.51 0.55
N PRO A 434 -12.91 24.01 0.97
CA PRO A 434 -14.11 23.17 1.10
C PRO A 434 -14.41 22.38 -0.19
N PRO A 435 -14.88 21.13 -0.10
CA PRO A 435 -15.47 20.47 1.09
C PRO A 435 -14.46 19.79 2.04
N HIS A 436 -13.15 19.85 1.83
CA HIS A 436 -12.17 19.20 2.71
C HIS A 436 -12.15 19.85 4.10
N CYS A 437 -12.27 19.03 5.15
CA CYS A 437 -12.27 19.49 6.55
C CYS A 437 -10.88 19.47 7.22
N PHE A 438 -9.84 19.00 6.53
CA PHE A 438 -8.55 18.65 7.12
C PHE A 438 -7.36 19.16 6.29
N THR A 439 -6.18 19.27 6.92
CA THR A 439 -4.91 19.47 6.21
C THR A 439 -4.63 18.29 5.29
N VAL A 440 -3.78 18.49 4.27
CA VAL A 440 -3.50 17.47 3.25
C VAL A 440 -3.03 16.16 3.89
N TRP A 441 -2.15 16.19 4.90
CA TRP A 441 -1.65 14.98 5.57
C TRP A 441 -2.74 14.20 6.32
N GLU A 442 -3.55 14.88 7.12
CA GLU A 442 -4.57 14.23 7.96
C GLU A 442 -5.87 13.92 7.17
N HIS A 443 -6.02 14.50 5.97
CA HIS A 443 -6.88 13.99 4.90
C HIS A 443 -6.34 12.67 4.32
N SER A 444 -5.08 12.61 3.90
CA SER A 444 -4.46 11.38 3.38
C SER A 444 -4.48 10.24 4.40
N LEU A 445 -4.26 10.52 5.69
CA LEU A 445 -4.37 9.52 6.76
C LEU A 445 -5.80 9.01 6.99
N ARG A 446 -6.84 9.83 6.76
CA ARG A 446 -8.24 9.32 6.72
C ARG A 446 -8.53 8.54 5.45
N ALA A 447 -7.94 8.91 4.32
CA ALA A 447 -8.06 8.12 3.10
C ALA A 447 -7.40 6.73 3.30
N VAL A 448 -6.26 6.64 4.00
CA VAL A 448 -5.66 5.34 4.37
C VAL A 448 -6.59 4.53 5.29
N ASP A 449 -7.23 5.16 6.26
CA ASP A 449 -8.21 4.50 7.16
C ASP A 449 -9.44 3.98 6.39
N ALA A 450 -9.89 4.75 5.39
CA ALA A 450 -11.00 4.38 4.52
C ALA A 450 -10.66 3.25 3.53
N ILE A 451 -9.44 3.22 2.97
CA ILE A 451 -9.00 2.09 2.12
C ILE A 451 -8.74 0.83 2.96
N ASP A 452 -8.21 0.96 4.18
CA ASP A 452 -8.10 -0.17 5.12
C ASP A 452 -9.49 -0.80 5.36
N ALA A 453 -10.51 0.01 5.64
CA ALA A 453 -11.89 -0.45 5.81
C ALA A 453 -12.48 -1.10 4.54
N LEU A 454 -12.30 -0.48 3.36
CA LEU A 454 -12.78 -1.01 2.08
C LEU A 454 -12.10 -2.33 1.68
N LEU A 455 -10.83 -2.52 2.04
CA LEU A 455 -10.10 -3.75 1.80
C LEU A 455 -10.47 -4.86 2.80
N GLY A 456 -10.90 -4.49 4.01
CA GLY A 456 -11.49 -5.40 4.99
C GLY A 456 -12.86 -5.95 4.58
N ASP A 457 -13.69 -5.15 3.89
CA ASP A 457 -14.95 -5.59 3.29
C ASP A 457 -15.09 -5.16 1.81
N LEU A 458 -14.46 -5.94 0.93
CA LEU A 458 -14.66 -5.83 -0.52
C LEU A 458 -16.09 -6.21 -0.96
N GLY A 459 -16.93 -6.75 -0.09
CA GLY A 459 -18.34 -7.08 -0.37
C GLY A 459 -19.17 -5.86 -0.76
N LEU A 460 -18.80 -4.67 -0.27
CA LEU A 460 -19.39 -3.38 -0.70
C LEU A 460 -19.32 -3.19 -2.23
N LEU A 461 -18.28 -3.72 -2.88
CA LEU A 461 -18.04 -3.65 -4.32
C LEU A 461 -18.68 -4.80 -5.11
N ALA A 462 -19.56 -5.61 -4.51
CA ALA A 462 -20.31 -6.64 -5.24
C ALA A 462 -21.10 -6.04 -6.42
N PRO A 463 -21.07 -6.65 -7.63
CA PRO A 463 -20.56 -7.98 -7.96
C PRO A 463 -19.06 -8.06 -8.28
N HIS A 464 -18.33 -6.94 -8.28
CA HIS A 464 -16.94 -6.86 -8.74
C HIS A 464 -15.89 -7.34 -7.72
N ALA A 465 -16.29 -7.56 -6.46
CA ALA A 465 -15.46 -7.89 -5.29
C ALA A 465 -14.33 -8.90 -5.58
N SER A 466 -14.65 -10.12 -6.03
CA SER A 466 -13.67 -11.20 -6.24
C SER A 466 -12.59 -10.85 -7.28
N ARG A 467 -12.95 -10.04 -8.27
CA ARG A 467 -12.03 -9.57 -9.32
C ARG A 467 -11.19 -8.40 -8.83
N VAL A 468 -11.74 -7.50 -8.02
CA VAL A 468 -10.96 -6.46 -7.32
C VAL A 468 -9.88 -7.15 -6.46
N ALA A 469 -10.26 -8.12 -5.62
CA ALA A 469 -9.34 -8.92 -4.83
C ALA A 469 -8.25 -9.59 -5.69
N GLY A 470 -8.64 -10.29 -6.75
CA GLY A 470 -7.69 -10.97 -7.66
C GLY A 470 -6.70 -10.03 -8.35
N ARG A 471 -7.09 -8.79 -8.67
CA ARG A 471 -6.17 -7.78 -9.22
C ARG A 471 -5.27 -7.15 -8.17
N LEU A 472 -5.76 -6.96 -6.95
CA LEU A 472 -4.97 -6.43 -5.82
C LEU A 472 -3.91 -7.43 -5.33
N ALA A 473 -4.20 -8.73 -5.40
CA ALA A 473 -3.28 -9.80 -5.05
C ALA A 473 -2.14 -10.03 -6.07
N GLU A 474 -2.16 -9.38 -7.24
CA GLU A 474 -1.16 -9.63 -8.29
C GLU A 474 0.26 -9.18 -7.85
N PRO A 475 1.29 -10.05 -7.93
CA PRO A 475 2.66 -9.69 -7.58
C PRO A 475 3.28 -8.65 -8.54
N LEU A 476 3.98 -7.68 -7.96
CA LEU A 476 4.71 -6.62 -8.68
C LEU A 476 6.24 -6.71 -8.51
N GLY A 477 6.72 -7.70 -7.75
CA GLY A 477 8.14 -7.98 -7.49
C GLY A 477 8.56 -7.61 -6.06
N SER A 478 9.73 -8.11 -5.60
CA SER A 478 10.26 -7.84 -4.26
C SER A 478 9.26 -8.03 -3.10
N GLY A 479 8.39 -9.05 -3.21
CA GLY A 479 7.34 -9.34 -2.24
C GLY A 479 6.11 -8.42 -2.30
N LEU A 480 6.13 -7.32 -3.06
CA LEU A 480 4.99 -6.39 -3.23
C LEU A 480 3.90 -6.98 -4.13
N THR A 481 2.66 -6.60 -3.83
CA THR A 481 1.47 -6.78 -4.66
C THR A 481 0.80 -5.43 -4.94
N ARG A 482 -0.23 -5.38 -5.79
CA ARG A 482 -1.02 -4.16 -6.00
C ARG A 482 -1.68 -3.63 -4.73
N HIS A 483 -2.00 -4.48 -3.75
CA HIS A 483 -2.56 -4.08 -2.46
C HIS A 483 -1.68 -3.06 -1.71
N GLU A 484 -0.38 -3.33 -1.57
CA GLU A 484 0.55 -2.40 -0.90
C GLU A 484 0.76 -1.12 -1.72
N VAL A 485 0.87 -1.25 -3.04
CA VAL A 485 1.03 -0.10 -3.94
C VAL A 485 -0.19 0.82 -3.91
N LEU A 486 -1.40 0.26 -3.83
CA LEU A 486 -2.64 1.03 -3.68
C LEU A 486 -2.67 1.81 -2.36
N LYS A 487 -2.30 1.20 -1.23
CA LYS A 487 -2.27 1.91 0.05
C LYS A 487 -1.26 3.06 0.07
N LEU A 488 -0.07 2.88 -0.55
CA LEU A 488 0.88 3.99 -0.71
C LEU A 488 0.36 5.05 -1.71
N ALA A 489 -0.34 4.64 -2.78
CA ALA A 489 -0.99 5.58 -3.69
C ALA A 489 -2.08 6.41 -3.00
N VAL A 490 -2.85 5.82 -2.09
CA VAL A 490 -3.85 6.52 -1.26
C VAL A 490 -3.16 7.49 -0.29
N LEU A 491 -2.04 7.13 0.33
CA LEU A 491 -1.27 8.04 1.19
C LEU A 491 -0.66 9.22 0.41
N LEU A 492 -0.28 9.02 -0.85
CA LEU A 492 0.48 9.99 -1.66
C LEU A 492 -0.29 10.66 -2.80
N HIS A 493 -1.59 10.37 -3.01
CA HIS A 493 -2.35 10.92 -4.15
C HIS A 493 -2.27 12.45 -4.25
N ASP A 494 -2.24 13.07 -3.07
CA ASP A 494 -2.31 14.50 -2.83
C ASP A 494 -0.94 15.16 -2.53
N VAL A 495 0.15 14.40 -2.60
CA VAL A 495 1.48 14.79 -2.04
C VAL A 495 2.00 16.14 -2.57
N ALA A 496 1.63 16.55 -3.78
CA ALA A 496 2.04 17.80 -4.42
C ALA A 496 1.00 18.95 -4.30
N LYS A 497 -0.10 18.80 -3.56
CA LYS A 497 -0.99 19.93 -3.23
C LYS A 497 -0.25 21.10 -2.55
N PRO A 498 0.69 20.90 -1.61
CA PRO A 498 1.46 22.01 -1.03
C PRO A 498 2.25 22.80 -2.08
N GLU A 499 2.89 22.09 -3.03
CA GLU A 499 3.77 22.67 -4.07
C GLU A 499 2.99 23.38 -5.19
N THR A 500 1.76 22.95 -5.47
CA THR A 500 0.91 23.49 -6.54
C THR A 500 -0.17 24.47 -6.03
N ARG A 501 -0.07 24.88 -4.76
CA ARG A 501 -1.04 25.75 -4.10
C ARG A 501 -1.03 27.16 -4.69
N SER A 502 -2.07 27.50 -5.45
CA SER A 502 -2.37 28.87 -5.87
C SER A 502 -3.61 29.40 -5.15
N VAL A 503 -3.79 30.73 -5.17
CA VAL A 503 -4.98 31.41 -4.64
C VAL A 503 -5.55 32.28 -5.76
N ASP A 504 -6.84 32.12 -6.06
CA ASP A 504 -7.56 32.96 -7.02
C ASP A 504 -7.72 34.39 -6.49
N PRO A 505 -8.01 35.39 -7.35
CA PRO A 505 -8.48 36.70 -6.93
C PRO A 505 -9.69 36.64 -5.97
N ASP A 506 -10.56 35.64 -6.12
CA ASP A 506 -11.72 35.37 -5.27
C ASP A 506 -11.34 34.74 -3.89
N GLY A 507 -10.05 34.67 -3.54
CA GLY A 507 -9.55 34.05 -2.31
C GLY A 507 -9.59 32.52 -2.29
N ARG A 508 -10.09 31.87 -3.33
CA ARG A 508 -10.21 30.41 -3.40
C ARG A 508 -8.87 29.73 -3.63
N VAL A 509 -8.51 28.76 -2.79
CA VAL A 509 -7.29 27.95 -2.96
C VAL A 509 -7.51 26.89 -4.05
N ARG A 510 -6.56 26.78 -4.99
CA ARG A 510 -6.49 25.74 -6.03
C ARG A 510 -5.15 24.99 -5.96
N PHE A 511 -5.13 23.84 -6.61
CA PHE A 511 -3.99 22.91 -6.68
C PHE A 511 -3.79 22.44 -8.13
N THR A 512 -3.58 23.37 -9.07
CA THR A 512 -3.62 23.03 -10.50
C THR A 512 -2.39 22.21 -10.89
N GLY A 513 -2.60 20.94 -11.26
CA GLY A 513 -1.53 20.03 -11.70
C GLY A 513 -0.92 19.14 -10.60
N HIS A 514 -1.49 19.10 -9.39
CA HIS A 514 -1.02 18.21 -8.31
C HIS A 514 -1.06 16.72 -8.69
N ASP A 515 -1.93 16.32 -9.61
CA ASP A 515 -1.97 14.98 -10.19
C ASP A 515 -0.65 14.61 -10.88
N ARG A 516 -0.05 15.55 -11.63
CA ARG A 516 1.17 15.31 -12.41
C ARG A 516 2.41 15.35 -11.53
N LEU A 517 2.57 16.44 -10.77
CA LEU A 517 3.71 16.61 -9.88
C LEU A 517 3.67 15.59 -8.74
N GLY A 518 2.50 15.26 -8.23
CA GLY A 518 2.30 14.23 -7.20
C GLY A 518 2.73 12.86 -7.67
N ALA A 519 2.50 12.51 -8.95
CA ALA A 519 2.96 11.26 -9.53
C ALA A 519 4.49 11.19 -9.61
N GLU A 520 5.16 12.30 -9.93
CA GLU A 520 6.63 12.40 -9.95
C GLU A 520 7.22 12.30 -8.52
N ARG A 521 6.58 12.92 -7.54
CA ARG A 521 6.93 12.79 -6.11
C ARG A 521 6.72 11.35 -5.63
N ALA A 522 5.57 10.73 -5.91
CA ALA A 522 5.30 9.34 -5.53
C ALA A 522 6.27 8.34 -6.20
N ALA A 523 6.62 8.56 -7.47
CA ALA A 523 7.68 7.79 -8.14
C ALA A 523 9.05 7.96 -7.45
N THR A 524 9.37 9.18 -7.02
CA THR A 524 10.59 9.47 -6.23
C THR A 524 10.59 8.72 -4.90
N VAL A 525 9.47 8.70 -4.17
CA VAL A 525 9.31 7.90 -2.93
C VAL A 525 9.57 6.41 -3.19
N ALA A 526 8.97 5.83 -4.22
CA ALA A 526 9.19 4.42 -4.58
C ALA A 526 10.64 4.12 -5.00
N VAL A 527 11.34 5.07 -5.62
CA VAL A 527 12.78 4.95 -5.93
C VAL A 527 13.63 4.99 -4.65
N ARG A 528 13.32 5.88 -3.68
CA ARG A 528 13.96 5.86 -2.34
C ARG A 528 13.74 4.51 -1.65
N LEU A 529 12.53 3.98 -1.70
CA LEU A 529 12.14 2.68 -1.16
C LEU A 529 12.60 1.48 -2.02
N ARG A 530 13.43 1.66 -3.06
CA ARG A 530 13.96 0.55 -3.89
C ARG A 530 12.86 -0.41 -4.41
N TRP A 531 11.70 0.14 -4.78
CA TRP A 531 10.60 -0.63 -5.36
C TRP A 531 10.93 -1.06 -6.80
N PRO A 532 10.43 -2.22 -7.26
CA PRO A 532 10.57 -2.64 -8.65
C PRO A 532 9.93 -1.63 -9.60
N LEU A 533 10.53 -1.43 -10.79
CA LEU A 533 10.02 -0.52 -11.82
C LEU A 533 8.53 -0.75 -12.14
N ARG A 534 8.05 -2.01 -12.07
CA ARG A 534 6.63 -2.35 -12.26
C ARG A 534 5.74 -1.76 -11.15
N ALA A 535 6.15 -1.84 -9.89
CA ALA A 535 5.44 -1.26 -8.76
C ALA A 535 5.46 0.28 -8.81
N THR A 536 6.62 0.88 -9.11
CA THR A 536 6.77 2.32 -9.30
C THR A 536 5.87 2.86 -10.40
N ALA A 537 5.78 2.19 -11.56
CA ALA A 537 4.91 2.59 -12.66
C ALA A 537 3.40 2.43 -12.36
N VAL A 538 3.01 1.51 -11.47
CA VAL A 538 1.64 1.42 -10.97
C VAL A 538 1.34 2.57 -9.99
N LEU A 539 2.24 2.85 -9.05
CA LEU A 539 2.11 3.97 -8.10
C LEU A 539 1.98 5.31 -8.83
N GLU A 540 2.91 5.60 -9.74
CA GLU A 540 2.89 6.81 -10.58
C GLU A 540 1.58 6.94 -11.35
N ARG A 541 1.06 5.84 -11.92
CA ARG A 541 -0.18 5.85 -12.69
C ARG A 541 -1.41 6.07 -11.81
N LEU A 542 -1.49 5.44 -10.64
CA LEU A 542 -2.62 5.64 -9.73
C LEU A 542 -2.66 7.10 -9.25
N VAL A 543 -1.53 7.66 -8.82
CA VAL A 543 -1.44 9.06 -8.38
C VAL A 543 -1.72 10.02 -9.55
N ARG A 544 -1.18 9.80 -10.75
CA ARG A 544 -1.45 10.64 -11.93
C ARG A 544 -2.91 10.63 -12.38
N GLN A 545 -3.72 9.68 -11.91
CA GLN A 545 -5.08 9.46 -12.42
C GLN A 545 -6.17 9.63 -11.35
N HIS A 546 -5.83 9.91 -10.10
CA HIS A 546 -6.78 9.90 -8.98
C HIS A 546 -8.01 10.80 -9.18
N LEU A 547 -7.82 12.03 -9.68
CA LEU A 547 -8.91 12.97 -10.00
C LEU A 547 -9.83 12.49 -11.14
N ARG A 548 -9.43 11.50 -11.94
CA ARG A 548 -10.08 11.20 -13.22
C ARG A 548 -11.51 10.66 -13.08
N PRO A 549 -11.85 9.75 -12.14
CA PRO A 549 -13.24 9.38 -11.90
C PRO A 549 -14.10 10.55 -11.40
N MET A 550 -13.53 11.46 -10.60
CA MET A 550 -14.23 12.68 -10.17
C MET A 550 -14.53 13.60 -11.36
N HIS A 551 -13.54 13.83 -12.24
CA HIS A 551 -13.74 14.59 -13.49
C HIS A 551 -14.79 13.94 -14.41
N LEU A 552 -14.90 12.61 -14.44
CA LEU A 552 -15.96 11.90 -15.16
C LEU A 552 -17.34 12.07 -14.50
N ALA A 553 -17.42 12.14 -13.16
CA ALA A 553 -18.66 12.36 -12.41
C ALA A 553 -19.29 13.74 -12.65
N LEU A 554 -18.49 14.74 -13.04
CA LEU A 554 -18.93 16.10 -13.35
C LEU A 554 -19.51 16.25 -14.78
N LEU A 555 -19.37 15.23 -15.64
CA LEU A 555 -19.90 15.26 -17.01
C LEU A 555 -21.40 14.89 -17.02
N PRO A 556 -22.24 15.58 -17.82
CA PRO A 556 -23.65 15.17 -18.01
C PRO A 556 -23.82 13.76 -18.59
N ALA A 557 -22.84 13.32 -19.38
CA ALA A 557 -22.68 11.95 -19.87
C ALA A 557 -21.21 11.69 -20.21
N ILE A 558 -20.72 10.47 -19.97
CA ILE A 558 -19.37 10.06 -20.39
C ILE A 558 -19.40 9.71 -21.88
N SER A 559 -18.66 10.47 -22.70
CA SER A 559 -18.52 10.14 -24.12
C SER A 559 -17.69 8.88 -24.33
N SER A 560 -17.96 8.15 -25.41
CA SER A 560 -17.18 6.96 -25.81
C SER A 560 -15.67 7.27 -25.91
N ARG A 561 -15.31 8.48 -26.33
CA ARG A 561 -13.92 8.98 -26.39
C ARG A 561 -13.30 9.15 -25.00
N ALA A 562 -14.04 9.70 -24.04
CA ALA A 562 -13.57 9.81 -22.65
C ALA A 562 -13.40 8.42 -22.01
N ARG A 563 -14.36 7.51 -22.23
CA ARG A 563 -14.33 6.13 -21.74
C ARG A 563 -13.20 5.31 -22.35
N TYR A 564 -13.00 5.36 -23.67
CA TYR A 564 -11.86 4.72 -24.34
C TYR A 564 -10.52 5.22 -23.77
N ARG A 565 -10.34 6.55 -23.65
CA ARG A 565 -9.11 7.11 -23.08
C ARG A 565 -8.89 6.62 -21.64
N PHE A 566 -9.95 6.56 -20.82
CA PHE A 566 -9.86 6.06 -19.45
C PHE A 566 -9.27 4.64 -19.41
N PHE A 567 -9.85 3.70 -20.16
CA PHE A 567 -9.36 2.32 -20.20
C PHE A 567 -8.00 2.15 -20.90
N ARG A 568 -7.69 2.95 -21.93
CA ARG A 568 -6.37 2.96 -22.58
C ARG A 568 -5.25 3.39 -21.64
N ASP A 569 -5.47 4.45 -20.85
CA ASP A 569 -4.42 5.05 -20.04
C ASP A 569 -4.21 4.30 -18.71
N LEU A 570 -5.24 3.59 -18.21
CA LEU A 570 -5.20 2.83 -16.95
C LEU A 570 -4.99 1.32 -17.14
N GLY A 571 -5.65 0.71 -18.12
CA GLY A 571 -5.68 -0.74 -18.33
C GLY A 571 -6.14 -1.48 -17.07
N ASP A 572 -5.33 -2.44 -16.63
CA ASP A 572 -5.58 -3.30 -15.46
C ASP A 572 -5.62 -2.54 -14.11
N GLU A 573 -5.22 -1.27 -14.07
CA GLU A 573 -5.15 -0.48 -12.84
C GLU A 573 -6.49 0.19 -12.45
N VAL A 574 -7.53 0.09 -13.30
CA VAL A 574 -8.88 0.65 -13.03
C VAL A 574 -9.49 0.18 -11.69
N PRO A 575 -9.45 -1.12 -11.29
CA PRO A 575 -10.02 -1.56 -10.03
C PRO A 575 -9.34 -0.90 -8.81
N ALA A 576 -8.01 -0.75 -8.85
CA ALA A 576 -7.26 -0.07 -7.79
C ALA A 576 -7.58 1.43 -7.77
N LEU A 577 -7.69 2.08 -8.93
CA LEU A 577 -8.08 3.49 -9.00
C LEU A 577 -9.48 3.75 -8.44
N VAL A 578 -10.46 2.89 -8.73
CA VAL A 578 -11.82 3.02 -8.16
C VAL A 578 -11.79 2.90 -6.64
N CYS A 579 -11.00 1.97 -6.08
CA CYS A 579 -10.82 1.87 -4.63
C CYS A 579 -10.16 3.14 -4.04
N LEU A 580 -9.17 3.70 -4.72
CA LEU A 580 -8.53 4.97 -4.34
C LEU A 580 -9.54 6.13 -4.33
N THR A 581 -10.38 6.27 -5.37
CA THR A 581 -11.42 7.32 -5.42
C THR A 581 -12.42 7.22 -4.27
N ILE A 582 -12.79 6.00 -3.84
CA ILE A 582 -13.69 5.80 -2.70
C ILE A 582 -13.02 6.25 -1.40
N ALA A 583 -11.73 5.95 -1.25
CA ALA A 583 -10.93 6.29 -0.08
C ALA A 583 -10.65 7.81 0.04
N ASP A 584 -10.32 8.49 -1.05
CA ASP A 584 -10.18 9.95 -1.16
C ASP A 584 -11.51 10.66 -0.77
N ALA A 585 -12.61 10.27 -1.42
CA ALA A 585 -13.93 10.85 -1.17
C ALA A 585 -14.52 10.53 0.22
N ALA A 586 -13.93 9.55 0.94
CA ALA A 586 -14.16 9.28 2.36
C ALA A 586 -13.24 10.13 3.26
N GLY A 587 -11.96 10.24 2.90
CA GLY A 587 -10.97 11.03 3.64
C GLY A 587 -11.24 12.54 3.63
N THR A 588 -12.08 13.03 2.71
CA THR A 588 -12.48 14.44 2.59
C THR A 588 -13.18 14.98 3.85
N ASP A 589 -14.17 14.24 4.37
CA ASP A 589 -14.99 14.59 5.54
C ASP A 589 -14.91 13.55 6.69
N GLY A 590 -14.32 12.38 6.43
CA GLY A 590 -14.18 11.28 7.39
C GLY A 590 -15.36 10.31 7.44
N ARG A 591 -16.29 10.35 6.47
CA ARG A 591 -17.38 9.37 6.39
C ARG A 591 -16.87 8.01 5.90
N PRO A 592 -17.46 6.88 6.34
CA PRO A 592 -17.05 5.55 5.91
C PRO A 592 -17.33 5.26 4.40
N PRO A 593 -16.62 4.30 3.78
CA PRO A 593 -16.72 3.98 2.35
C PRO A 593 -18.12 3.66 1.83
N ASP A 594 -19.00 3.06 2.63
CA ASP A 594 -20.40 2.75 2.26
C ASP A 594 -21.21 4.03 1.95
N ARG A 595 -20.97 5.11 2.70
CA ARG A 595 -21.61 6.43 2.51
C ARG A 595 -21.00 7.22 1.36
N VAL A 596 -19.87 6.79 0.83
CA VAL A 596 -19.31 7.27 -0.45
C VAL A 596 -19.88 6.44 -1.62
N TYR A 597 -19.88 5.11 -1.47
CA TYR A 597 -20.23 4.14 -2.50
C TYR A 597 -21.75 3.93 -2.64
N THR A 598 -22.48 5.04 -2.82
CA THR A 598 -23.93 5.05 -2.91
C THR A 598 -24.44 5.90 -4.08
N GLY A 599 -25.70 5.67 -4.45
CA GLY A 599 -26.44 6.49 -5.42
C GLY A 599 -25.70 6.72 -6.76
N PRO A 600 -25.68 7.96 -7.29
CA PRO A 600 -25.01 8.28 -8.55
C PRO A 600 -23.50 7.97 -8.57
N THR A 601 -22.80 8.15 -7.44
CA THR A 601 -21.37 7.81 -7.32
C THR A 601 -21.16 6.32 -7.53
N ARG A 602 -21.99 5.48 -6.91
CA ARG A 602 -21.94 4.03 -7.11
C ARG A 602 -22.21 3.64 -8.56
N ILE A 603 -23.26 4.19 -9.19
CA ILE A 603 -23.61 3.89 -10.60
C ILE A 603 -22.44 4.19 -11.53
N LEU A 604 -21.75 5.32 -11.33
CA LEU A 604 -20.53 5.64 -12.06
C LEU A 604 -19.43 4.59 -11.84
N LEU A 605 -19.09 4.31 -10.59
CA LEU A 605 -17.95 3.47 -10.25
C LEU A 605 -18.19 1.98 -10.59
N ASP A 606 -19.38 1.44 -10.37
CA ASP A 606 -19.81 0.12 -10.89
C ASP A 606 -19.66 0.10 -12.42
N SER A 607 -20.03 1.17 -13.15
CA SER A 607 -19.84 1.23 -14.61
C SER A 607 -18.37 1.28 -15.05
N LEU A 608 -17.45 1.83 -14.25
CA LEU A 608 -16.02 1.84 -14.53
C LEU A 608 -15.40 0.49 -14.17
N LEU A 609 -15.85 -0.14 -13.08
CA LEU A 609 -15.46 -1.49 -12.72
C LEU A 609 -15.91 -2.49 -13.81
N ALA A 610 -17.12 -2.38 -14.35
CA ALA A 610 -17.64 -3.30 -15.36
C ALA A 610 -16.95 -3.24 -16.75
N GLY A 611 -16.12 -2.23 -17.03
CA GLY A 611 -15.59 -1.94 -18.38
C GLY A 611 -14.45 -2.83 -18.87
N GLU A 612 -14.47 -4.14 -18.59
CA GLU A 612 -13.45 -5.09 -19.03
C GLU A 612 -13.38 -5.24 -20.55
N VAL A 613 -14.51 -5.17 -21.23
CA VAL A 613 -14.58 -5.24 -22.70
C VAL A 613 -13.91 -4.00 -23.32
N GLU A 614 -14.05 -2.84 -22.70
CA GLU A 614 -13.39 -1.60 -23.10
C GLU A 614 -11.89 -1.61 -22.78
N ALA A 615 -11.47 -2.18 -21.65
CA ALA A 615 -10.06 -2.42 -21.34
C ALA A 615 -9.41 -3.38 -22.36
N ALA A 616 -10.05 -4.51 -22.63
CA ALA A 616 -9.60 -5.47 -23.64
C ALA A 616 -9.55 -4.84 -25.04
N ARG A 617 -10.58 -4.09 -25.46
CA ARG A 617 -10.57 -3.36 -26.74
C ARG A 617 -9.47 -2.30 -26.82
N ALA A 618 -9.18 -1.59 -25.73
CA ALA A 618 -8.13 -0.59 -25.70
C ALA A 618 -6.71 -1.19 -25.77
N ALA A 619 -6.53 -2.44 -25.32
CA ALA A 619 -5.26 -3.15 -25.34
C ALA A 619 -5.02 -4.02 -26.58
N ALA A 620 -6.05 -4.72 -27.08
CA ALA A 620 -5.88 -5.87 -27.97
C ALA A 620 -6.03 -5.59 -29.47
N ALA A 621 -6.48 -4.41 -29.88
CA ALA A 621 -6.67 -4.10 -31.30
C ALA A 621 -5.33 -3.95 -32.05
N PRO A 622 -5.05 -4.77 -33.09
CA PRO A 622 -3.89 -4.57 -33.95
C PRO A 622 -4.00 -3.20 -34.63
N ALA A 623 -2.94 -2.40 -34.61
CA ALA A 623 -2.99 -1.06 -35.20
C ALA A 623 -3.20 -1.14 -36.72
N LEU A 624 -4.25 -0.48 -37.22
CA LEU A 624 -4.56 -0.44 -38.67
C LEU A 624 -3.45 0.21 -39.50
N VAL A 625 -2.67 1.12 -38.90
CA VAL A 625 -1.54 1.80 -39.52
C VAL A 625 -0.32 1.78 -38.62
N ARG A 626 0.85 1.64 -39.24
CA ARG A 626 2.18 1.72 -38.64
C ARG A 626 2.79 3.11 -38.85
N GLY A 627 3.94 3.34 -38.22
CA GLY A 627 4.68 4.59 -38.39
C GLY A 627 5.12 4.82 -39.83
N GLU A 628 5.50 3.76 -40.54
CA GLU A 628 5.91 3.81 -41.94
C GLU A 628 4.77 4.28 -42.85
N ASP A 629 3.56 3.75 -42.66
CA ASP A 629 2.37 4.11 -43.44
C ASP A 629 1.99 5.59 -43.23
N VAL A 630 2.06 6.06 -41.98
CA VAL A 630 1.81 7.46 -41.60
C VAL A 630 2.90 8.40 -42.16
N MET A 631 4.18 7.99 -42.13
CA MET A 631 5.28 8.77 -42.71
C MET A 631 5.14 8.89 -44.23
N ALA A 632 4.80 7.80 -44.92
CA ALA A 632 4.59 7.77 -46.36
C ALA A 632 3.38 8.62 -46.80
N ALA A 633 2.21 8.41 -46.17
CA ALA A 633 0.97 9.09 -46.53
C ALA A 633 1.02 10.61 -46.34
N PHE A 634 1.73 11.08 -45.31
CA PHE A 634 1.80 12.51 -44.96
C PHE A 634 3.15 13.17 -45.24
N ARG A 635 4.10 12.46 -45.87
CA ARG A 635 5.48 12.91 -46.15
C ARG A 635 6.20 13.46 -44.91
N LEU A 636 6.02 12.80 -43.78
CA LEU A 636 6.59 13.20 -42.49
C LEU A 636 7.89 12.46 -42.18
N PRO A 637 8.91 13.14 -41.62
CA PRO A 637 10.08 12.47 -41.05
C PRO A 637 9.70 11.72 -39.75
N PRO A 638 10.51 10.73 -39.31
CA PRO A 638 10.31 10.06 -38.03
C PRO A 638 10.42 11.05 -36.88
N GLY A 639 9.38 11.13 -36.04
CA GLY A 639 9.36 12.07 -34.92
C GLY A 639 8.05 12.07 -34.11
N PRO A 640 7.92 12.99 -33.13
CA PRO A 640 6.77 13.04 -32.21
C PRO A 640 5.41 13.18 -32.89
N GLU A 641 5.35 13.82 -34.06
CA GLU A 641 4.12 13.99 -34.85
C GLU A 641 3.59 12.66 -35.41
N VAL A 642 4.48 11.80 -35.93
CA VAL A 642 4.11 10.43 -36.34
C VAL A 642 3.51 9.69 -35.14
N GLY A 643 4.10 9.84 -33.95
CA GLY A 643 3.55 9.32 -32.70
C GLY A 643 2.18 9.93 -32.32
N ARG A 644 1.93 11.21 -32.61
CA ARG A 644 0.62 11.87 -32.40
C ARG A 644 -0.44 11.28 -33.32
N LEU A 645 -0.12 11.11 -34.59
CA LEU A 645 -1.01 10.54 -35.60
C LEU A 645 -1.31 9.05 -35.33
N LEU A 646 -0.32 8.24 -34.94
CA LEU A 646 -0.55 6.85 -34.53
C LEU A 646 -1.48 6.73 -33.32
N ARG A 647 -1.35 7.63 -32.33
CA ARG A 647 -2.28 7.68 -31.18
C ARG A 647 -3.70 8.11 -31.62
N ALA A 648 -3.80 9.04 -32.57
CA ALA A 648 -5.09 9.48 -33.11
C ALA A 648 -5.78 8.38 -33.93
N ALA A 649 -5.05 7.65 -34.78
CA ALA A 649 -5.58 6.52 -35.55
C ALA A 649 -6.06 5.36 -34.66
N ARG A 650 -5.29 4.98 -33.62
CA ARG A 650 -5.75 3.98 -32.63
C ARG A 650 -7.00 4.42 -31.88
N GLU A 651 -7.13 5.71 -31.60
CA GLU A 651 -8.33 6.28 -30.97
C GLU A 651 -9.53 6.30 -31.92
N ALA A 652 -9.33 6.59 -33.21
CA ALA A 652 -10.36 6.48 -34.25
C ALA A 652 -10.83 5.03 -34.46
N GLN A 653 -9.88 4.09 -34.55
CA GLN A 653 -10.12 2.66 -34.66
C GLN A 653 -10.96 2.13 -33.50
N ALA A 654 -10.58 2.44 -32.25
CA ALA A 654 -11.29 1.98 -31.07
C ALA A 654 -12.68 2.60 -30.90
N LEU A 655 -12.94 3.75 -31.53
CA LEU A 655 -14.25 4.39 -31.61
C LEU A 655 -15.07 3.93 -32.84
N GLY A 656 -14.51 3.04 -33.69
CA GLY A 656 -15.17 2.53 -34.89
C GLY A 656 -15.27 3.54 -36.04
N HIS A 657 -14.49 4.63 -36.00
CA HIS A 657 -14.41 5.62 -37.08
C HIS A 657 -13.59 5.17 -38.29
N CYS A 658 -12.78 4.11 -38.12
CA CYS A 658 -12.08 3.39 -39.18
C CYS A 658 -11.92 1.91 -38.81
N ARG A 659 -11.81 1.06 -39.83
CA ARG A 659 -11.77 -0.40 -39.79
C ARG A 659 -10.69 -0.99 -40.71
N THR A 660 -10.22 -0.22 -41.70
CA THR A 660 -9.11 -0.58 -42.60
C THR A 660 -7.94 0.41 -42.47
N PRO A 661 -6.72 0.06 -42.94
CA PRO A 661 -5.59 0.99 -43.01
C PRO A 661 -5.92 2.27 -43.78
N GLU A 662 -6.64 2.14 -44.90
CA GLU A 662 -6.98 3.23 -45.83
C GLU A 662 -7.96 4.20 -45.16
N GLU A 663 -9.05 3.67 -44.57
CA GLU A 663 -10.00 4.47 -43.79
C GLU A 663 -9.31 5.23 -42.65
N ALA A 664 -8.29 4.62 -42.02
CA ALA A 664 -7.53 5.26 -40.94
C ALA A 664 -6.62 6.39 -41.45
N LEU A 665 -5.99 6.24 -42.61
CA LEU A 665 -5.20 7.31 -43.25
C LEU A 665 -6.09 8.47 -43.72
N GLU A 666 -7.24 8.18 -44.35
CA GLU A 666 -8.20 9.23 -44.72
C GLU A 666 -8.76 9.96 -43.49
N TRP A 667 -9.10 9.23 -42.43
CA TRP A 667 -9.57 9.83 -41.20
C TRP A 667 -8.49 10.73 -40.59
N LEU A 668 -7.22 10.32 -40.63
CA LEU A 668 -6.11 11.16 -40.20
C LEU A 668 -5.95 12.43 -41.07
N ALA A 669 -6.18 12.38 -42.38
CA ALA A 669 -6.14 13.57 -43.24
C ALA A 669 -7.19 14.61 -42.79
N ARG A 670 -8.46 14.19 -42.75
CA ARG A 670 -9.59 15.01 -42.28
C ARG A 670 -9.42 15.50 -40.84
N TRP A 671 -8.81 14.69 -39.98
CA TRP A 671 -8.49 15.07 -38.60
C TRP A 671 -7.36 16.09 -38.50
N ARG A 672 -6.34 16.02 -39.36
CA ARG A 672 -5.23 17.01 -39.40
C ARG A 672 -5.71 18.38 -39.87
N GLU A 673 -6.60 18.43 -40.85
CA GLU A 673 -7.22 19.68 -41.32
C GLU A 673 -8.03 20.35 -40.20
N THR A 674 -8.96 19.61 -39.59
CA THR A 674 -9.84 20.12 -38.52
C THR A 674 -9.09 20.44 -37.21
N ALA A 675 -8.08 19.65 -36.83
CA ALA A 675 -7.22 19.97 -35.69
C ALA A 675 -6.21 21.11 -36.00
N GLY A 676 -5.82 21.28 -37.27
CA GLY A 676 -4.91 22.32 -37.74
C GLY A 676 -5.51 23.72 -37.64
N GLY A 677 -6.80 23.88 -37.98
CA GLY A 677 -7.50 25.15 -37.82
C GLY A 677 -7.49 25.69 -36.38
N SER A 678 -7.52 24.81 -35.37
CA SER A 678 -7.41 25.21 -33.96
C SER A 678 -5.99 25.63 -33.55
N ALA A 679 -4.96 25.25 -34.31
CA ALA A 679 -3.57 25.67 -34.06
C ALA A 679 -3.25 26.99 -34.76
N ALA A 680 -3.72 27.18 -36.01
CA ALA A 680 -3.51 28.41 -36.77
C ALA A 680 -4.10 29.65 -36.08
N ALA A 681 -5.26 29.51 -35.42
CA ALA A 681 -5.87 30.56 -34.61
C ALA A 681 -5.06 30.97 -33.37
N ALA A 682 -4.10 30.15 -32.93
CA ALA A 682 -3.19 30.44 -31.81
C ALA A 682 -1.80 30.94 -32.25
N SER A 683 -1.57 31.09 -33.57
CA SER A 683 -0.31 31.55 -34.14
C SER A 683 -0.46 32.76 -35.07
N ALA A 684 -1.61 33.45 -35.02
CA ALA A 684 -1.70 34.80 -35.59
C ALA A 684 -0.81 35.74 -34.77
N PRO A 685 0.11 36.52 -35.40
CA PRO A 685 0.84 37.54 -34.66
C PRO A 685 -0.16 38.58 -34.15
N ALA A 686 -0.03 38.98 -32.89
CA ALA A 686 -0.83 40.09 -32.37
C ALA A 686 -0.56 41.34 -33.22
N GLU A 687 -1.62 41.93 -33.77
CA GLU A 687 -1.52 43.22 -34.43
C GLU A 687 -0.95 44.23 -33.43
N ARG A 688 0.11 44.92 -33.83
CA ARG A 688 0.75 45.90 -32.97
C ARG A 688 -0.18 47.11 -32.87
N LEU A 689 -0.78 47.30 -31.70
CA LEU A 689 -1.35 48.59 -31.34
C LEU A 689 -0.29 49.68 -31.62
N PRO A 690 -0.64 50.77 -32.33
CA PRO A 690 0.33 51.77 -32.73
C PRO A 690 0.92 52.42 -31.48
N THR A 691 2.26 52.36 -31.36
CA THR A 691 2.99 53.06 -30.32
C THR A 691 2.85 54.58 -30.54
N PRO A 692 2.39 55.37 -29.55
CA PRO A 692 2.42 56.82 -29.67
C PRO A 692 3.88 57.28 -29.76
N GLY A 693 4.18 58.14 -30.73
CA GLY A 693 5.54 58.57 -31.01
C GLY A 693 6.02 59.67 -30.07
N ALA A 694 7.24 59.50 -29.57
CA ALA A 694 8.16 60.59 -29.28
C ALA A 694 9.00 60.83 -30.56
N ASP A 695 9.48 62.03 -30.92
CA ASP A 695 9.54 63.32 -30.22
C ASP A 695 9.26 64.49 -31.20
N ALA A 696 8.74 65.63 -30.70
CA ALA A 696 8.87 66.95 -31.35
C ALA A 696 8.50 68.13 -30.40
N GLU A 697 9.51 68.63 -29.68
CA GLU A 697 9.76 70.03 -29.26
C GLU A 697 8.60 71.05 -29.00
N THR A 698 8.58 71.56 -27.76
CA THR A 698 8.28 72.96 -27.35
C THR A 698 6.89 73.58 -27.61
N ARG A 699 6.16 73.89 -26.52
CA ARG A 699 6.09 75.27 -25.93
C ARG A 699 5.20 75.37 -24.68
N ASP A 700 5.61 76.28 -23.79
CA ASP A 700 4.86 77.13 -22.87
C ASP A 700 3.68 76.57 -22.03
N SER A 701 3.82 76.70 -20.70
CA SER A 701 2.73 76.65 -19.71
C SER A 701 1.76 77.84 -19.86
N PRO A 702 0.52 77.77 -19.33
CA PRO A 702 0.36 78.18 -17.92
C PRO A 702 -0.62 77.30 -17.10
N ALA A 703 -0.65 77.60 -15.81
CA ALA A 703 -1.38 76.89 -14.75
C ALA A 703 -2.92 76.96 -14.85
N CYS A 704 -3.58 75.95 -14.26
CA CYS A 704 -4.30 76.15 -13.00
C CYS A 704 -4.27 74.86 -12.16
#